data_AF-A0A7V0MUY6-F1
#
_entry.id   AF-A0A7V0MUY6-F1
#
_cell.length_a   1.000
_cell.length_b   1.000
_cell.length_c   1.000
_cell.angle_alpha   90.00
_cell.angle_beta   90.00
_cell.angle_gamma   90.00
#
_symmetry.space_group_name_H-M   'P 1'
#
loop_
_entity.id
_entity.type
_entity.pdbx_description
1 polymer ?
#
loop_
_entity_poly.entity_id
_entity_poly.type
_entity_poly.pdbx_seq_one_letter_code
_entity_poly.pdbx_strand_id
1 'polypeptide(L)'
;MRSSLWAKSDGKAICRETKAIAILLLIAFCVSTLANQAVSTSGKWELLYHQDFEAPADEWSSLEREGLACNYIEGEYEIELKCSECSSSWSVPTHVPLEDFAMEVEFRFLEGMGGVGIRFRFQDRDHFYLLEISSNGGYSVWRKYGEYKHVRYGHWYPVIEDSAIDSFDPSRSHKLRLEAEGSRFRFSLDGQLIKEFVEETFGIGGVGLTVRTYDEPHLKVAIDDLSVWRKNVTTEAEEGNWPIILSLHEIYPFNIEAANWDVSSRRMSMYQVLMTDTYPIFDMEALVSFSDEGEADLIFGYLDRYNFYFAGVDNLGHCRIGRFVEGELQELALGKCAGFSVGGPVYLRAQVRPTDVTLWVNDEKVLDQVRISCGGGKIAVGATFESLEAESLAFSDFKLRMPVDTFKIQFSTASEYEQAVGWESLGDLEKALDGLRKSLELVESTQWDSFHWEILNRLAQLYSSLGNYRSCLQMLDQAVTVALRLGHPLRVATTYLDLGFYHRVVGNLEPAIECYRKVVEMKLGEAVPGFPDPKWIRAEALLRLGAIYSFLEEEDLKIFNISQAIDLFESLWKEEPQGEEDKHNNALVSYALGQCWFQLGIYEAAARFFSSARGELEESTDPDDVIRWISSIELEGLCYYERGEYEQAFSKFSQALELYHERHISRLNEVILLMHMAVCKFHLGQYQTALDLADQAMALAEKTLVSPSKTFQILAELYYQLGQIYDKTGDISRAIEEWEKAVRVIEGIRAYMRQAYLKQRYLGVNLGCYSALIRAFYTLRESEEVLQYIERAKARTLVDMMETAMITQSEFLPSETQTASELLKELGGLYEVVEEPSLDVTHGPSEARADIVYTLQWAQEQYEAVLNELERENPVLGETLSVNPDRLWERCQDVRKSMGRGVVALEYFVTDKETLLLVITREGVQTSSVIPISRAELTDRLREFREEVNTAPSPGEEATRALQARALGKELYDLLIAPVEEYLQTASHLVIVPSDVLFYLPFGALFRCPGCGTKRELWGGEYLIGRYSISYAPSLASLYWPFKHRGDGVYYQALVVGNPTGDLEYAGEEAQGIASLFPRAELVVGDAGTKATVLGLIGGGNYDVIHLATHGEFDRELPLASRVYFNQWEPLYAGEMLGLGLRGCELVVLSACQTGLPPEVTQELVLGDELQGLSQALFVAGTPSALLTLWNVNDQSTRQLMEKMYKELMGGVPKGEALRRAQLSLLRNTMYRHPYFWAPFVLYGVWR
;
A
#
# COMPACT_ATOMS: atom_id res chain seq x y z
N MET A 1 -7.00 25.10 50.93
CA MET A 1 -5.71 25.14 51.67
C MET A 1 -4.79 24.12 51.02
N ARG A 2 -3.54 24.42 50.64
CA ARG A 2 -2.84 25.72 50.58
C ARG A 2 -2.01 25.72 49.27
N SER A 3 -2.05 26.71 48.40
CA SER A 3 -3.00 27.83 48.22
C SER A 3 -2.90 28.27 46.76
N SER A 4 -3.90 28.04 45.90
CA SER A 4 -5.23 28.66 45.84
C SER A 4 -5.22 30.15 45.47
N LEU A 5 -5.95 30.50 44.40
CA LEU A 5 -6.18 31.86 43.88
C LEU A 5 -4.93 32.43 43.15
N TRP A 6 -5.03 33.36 42.19
CA TRP A 6 -6.15 34.27 41.89
C TRP A 6 -6.55 34.29 40.41
N ALA A 7 -7.86 34.43 40.19
CA ALA A 7 -8.42 34.98 38.96
C ALA A 7 -9.14 36.31 39.30
N LYS A 8 -9.33 37.16 38.29
CA LYS A 8 -10.05 38.46 38.33
C LYS A 8 -9.34 39.58 39.11
N SER A 9 -9.53 40.86 38.78
CA SER A 9 -9.98 41.50 37.52
C SER A 9 -9.72 43.02 37.58
N ASP A 10 -9.99 43.71 36.46
CA ASP A 10 -10.35 45.13 36.39
C ASP A 10 -9.36 46.22 36.86
N GLY A 11 -8.86 46.98 35.88
CA GLY A 11 -9.52 48.29 35.68
C GLY A 11 -8.67 49.56 35.57
N LYS A 12 -8.31 49.93 34.32
CA LYS A 12 -7.99 51.31 33.85
C LYS A 12 -6.62 51.84 34.38
N ALA A 13 -5.93 52.81 33.74
CA ALA A 13 -6.30 53.74 32.66
C ALA A 13 -5.06 54.32 31.89
N ILE A 14 -5.32 55.05 30.79
CA ILE A 14 -4.51 56.16 30.22
C ILE A 14 -3.22 55.83 29.41
N CYS A 15 -3.41 55.80 28.08
CA CYS A 15 -2.72 56.55 27.00
C CYS A 15 -1.22 56.96 27.02
N ARG A 16 -0.55 56.71 25.87
CA ARG A 16 0.20 57.64 24.94
C ARG A 16 1.23 58.67 25.50
N GLU A 17 2.35 59.03 24.84
CA GLU A 17 2.98 58.61 23.55
C GLU A 17 4.46 59.11 23.45
N THR A 18 5.22 58.55 22.49
CA THR A 18 6.42 59.11 21.80
C THR A 18 7.66 59.65 22.54
N LYS A 19 8.75 58.88 22.41
CA LYS A 19 10.05 59.21 21.74
C LYS A 19 10.83 60.51 22.05
N ALA A 20 12.05 60.27 22.58
CA ALA A 20 13.36 60.69 22.05
C ALA A 20 13.84 62.16 22.08
N ILE A 21 14.99 62.35 22.77
CA ILE A 21 16.15 63.19 22.42
C ILE A 21 17.36 62.41 23.00
N ALA A 22 18.26 61.83 22.20
CA ALA A 22 19.32 62.47 21.39
C ALA A 22 20.47 63.00 22.29
N ILE A 23 21.61 62.30 22.37
CA ILE A 23 22.79 62.34 21.47
C ILE A 23 23.89 63.29 22.02
N LEU A 24 25.17 62.92 21.79
CA LEU A 24 26.40 63.70 22.04
C LEU A 24 26.74 64.10 23.50
N LEU A 25 27.57 63.27 24.14
CA LEU A 25 28.81 63.67 24.83
C LEU A 25 29.78 62.46 24.76
N LEU A 26 30.55 62.31 23.66
CA LEU A 26 31.92 62.85 23.50
C LEU A 26 32.84 62.41 24.66
N ILE A 27 33.68 61.38 24.52
CA ILE A 27 34.85 61.23 23.61
C ILE A 27 35.92 62.30 23.85
N ALA A 28 37.02 61.89 24.51
CA ALA A 28 38.41 62.21 24.13
C ALA A 28 39.43 61.55 25.07
N PHE A 29 40.28 60.64 24.57
CA PHE A 29 41.71 60.96 24.43
C PHE A 29 42.51 59.97 23.55
N CYS A 30 43.40 60.54 22.72
CA CYS A 30 44.55 59.97 21.99
C CYS A 30 44.45 58.70 21.12
N VAL A 31 44.70 58.91 19.82
CA VAL A 31 45.03 57.93 18.77
C VAL A 31 46.52 58.03 18.41
N SER A 32 47.20 56.90 18.17
CA SER A 32 48.38 56.75 17.28
C SER A 32 48.87 55.28 17.27
N THR A 33 49.22 54.62 16.17
CA THR A 33 49.25 54.99 14.73
C THR A 33 49.44 53.73 13.85
N LEU A 34 49.09 53.85 12.55
CA LEU A 34 49.65 53.10 11.40
C LEU A 34 49.40 51.57 11.26
N ALA A 35 48.44 51.26 10.38
CA ALA A 35 48.61 50.57 9.08
C ALA A 35 49.21 49.14 8.95
N ASN A 36 48.71 48.47 7.92
CA ASN A 36 49.07 47.17 7.33
C ASN A 36 48.49 45.89 7.94
N GLN A 37 48.34 44.91 7.04
CA GLN A 37 47.83 43.53 7.20
C GLN A 37 46.35 43.40 7.58
N ALA A 38 45.56 43.01 6.57
CA ALA A 38 44.28 42.37 6.78
C ALA A 38 44.50 40.98 7.39
N VAL A 39 43.63 40.60 8.33
CA VAL A 39 43.49 39.23 8.83
C VAL A 39 42.00 38.93 8.89
N SER A 40 41.58 37.80 8.33
CA SER A 40 40.19 37.36 8.39
C SER A 40 39.83 36.85 9.78
N THR A 41 38.61 37.14 10.23
CA THR A 41 37.99 36.47 11.37
C THR A 41 36.93 35.51 10.85
N SER A 42 37.24 34.22 10.88
CA SER A 42 36.30 33.14 10.56
C SER A 42 35.15 33.07 11.57
N GLY A 43 34.04 32.45 11.16
CA GLY A 43 32.90 32.17 12.03
C GLY A 43 33.32 31.32 13.24
N LYS A 44 32.75 31.60 14.41
CA LYS A 44 33.08 30.87 15.64
C LYS A 44 32.22 29.62 15.79
N TRP A 45 32.86 28.55 16.24
CA TRP A 45 32.22 27.38 16.84
C TRP A 45 31.64 27.73 18.22
N GLU A 46 30.39 27.36 18.47
CA GLU A 46 29.65 27.42 19.73
C GLU A 46 29.48 26.00 20.27
N LEU A 47 29.80 25.77 21.55
CA LEU A 47 29.66 24.48 22.20
C LEU A 47 28.17 24.21 22.52
N LEU A 48 27.65 23.07 22.06
CA LEU A 48 26.26 22.65 22.26
C LEU A 48 26.10 21.52 23.28
N TYR A 49 27.08 20.60 23.34
CA TYR A 49 27.11 19.48 24.29
C TYR A 49 28.55 19.23 24.73
N HIS A 50 28.72 18.84 26.00
CA HIS A 50 30.01 18.51 26.58
C HIS A 50 29.80 17.56 27.76
N GLN A 51 30.55 16.47 27.81
CA GLN A 51 30.57 15.50 28.90
C GLN A 51 32.04 15.13 29.20
N ASP A 52 32.44 15.36 30.43
CA ASP A 52 33.80 15.17 30.99
C ASP A 52 33.99 13.84 31.74
N PHE A 53 32.92 13.04 31.79
CA PHE A 53 32.74 11.77 32.51
C PHE A 53 33.21 11.69 33.99
N GLU A 54 33.66 12.80 34.63
CA GLU A 54 34.04 12.85 36.05
C GLU A 54 32.91 12.43 37.00
N ALA A 55 31.64 12.56 36.58
CA ALA A 55 30.47 12.18 37.35
C ALA A 55 29.34 11.56 36.49
N PRO A 56 28.51 10.67 37.05
CA PRO A 56 27.32 10.15 36.37
C PRO A 56 26.32 11.24 35.97
N ALA A 57 26.02 11.31 34.68
CA ALA A 57 24.94 12.12 34.11
C ALA A 57 23.69 11.27 33.84
N ASP A 58 22.51 11.90 33.85
CA ASP A 58 21.21 11.22 33.66
C ASP A 58 21.10 10.45 32.32
N GLU A 59 21.93 10.80 31.33
CA GLU A 59 21.91 10.28 29.96
C GLU A 59 22.90 9.11 29.73
N TRP A 60 23.91 8.95 30.60
CA TRP A 60 25.02 7.99 30.48
C TRP A 60 25.04 7.00 31.65
N SER A 61 23.90 6.37 31.93
CA SER A 61 23.79 5.44 33.07
C SER A 61 24.61 4.16 32.92
N SER A 62 25.32 3.76 33.98
CA SER A 62 26.02 2.47 34.05
C SER A 62 25.07 1.30 33.77
N LEU A 63 25.53 0.33 32.99
CA LEU A 63 24.71 -0.74 32.45
C LEU A 63 25.48 -2.05 32.41
N GLU A 64 24.85 -3.17 32.75
CA GLU A 64 25.36 -4.50 32.42
C GLU A 64 24.24 -5.34 31.79
N ARG A 65 24.56 -5.96 30.66
CA ARG A 65 23.71 -6.88 29.89
C ARG A 65 24.57 -7.99 29.29
N GLU A 66 23.93 -9.05 28.81
CA GLU A 66 24.61 -10.10 28.05
C GLU A 66 25.29 -9.49 26.81
N GLY A 67 26.63 -9.57 26.75
CA GLY A 67 27.46 -8.98 25.68
C GLY A 67 27.95 -7.54 25.87
N LEU A 68 27.41 -6.75 26.80
CA LEU A 68 27.78 -5.33 26.99
C LEU A 68 27.82 -4.93 28.47
N ALA A 69 28.90 -4.27 28.88
CA ALA A 69 28.96 -3.52 30.14
C ALA A 69 29.45 -2.07 29.93
N CYS A 70 28.95 -1.14 30.73
CA CYS A 70 29.35 0.27 30.74
C CYS A 70 29.45 0.77 32.19
N ASN A 71 30.59 1.36 32.57
CA ASN A 71 30.87 1.77 33.93
C ASN A 71 31.73 3.03 34.00
N TYR A 72 31.45 3.92 34.95
CA TYR A 72 32.37 4.98 35.35
C TYR A 72 33.50 4.41 36.22
N ILE A 73 34.76 4.53 35.77
CA ILE A 73 35.96 4.08 36.51
C ILE A 73 37.01 5.18 36.50
N GLU A 74 37.44 5.60 37.70
CA GLU A 74 38.50 6.60 37.96
C GLU A 74 38.38 7.98 37.27
N GLY A 75 37.24 8.27 36.63
CA GLY A 75 36.93 9.51 35.90
C GLY A 75 36.66 9.29 34.41
N GLU A 76 36.96 8.09 33.90
CA GLU A 76 36.72 7.67 32.52
C GLU A 76 35.41 6.87 32.44
N TYR A 77 34.72 6.91 31.29
CA TYR A 77 33.57 6.04 31.03
C TYR A 77 34.02 4.82 30.21
N GLU A 78 34.14 3.68 30.89
CA GLU A 78 34.55 2.42 30.27
C GLU A 78 33.37 1.74 29.58
N ILE A 79 33.59 1.30 28.34
CA ILE A 79 32.68 0.51 27.51
C ILE A 79 33.36 -0.84 27.21
N GLU A 80 32.70 -1.94 27.56
CA GLU A 80 33.19 -3.31 27.41
C GLU A 80 32.22 -4.15 26.57
N LEU A 81 32.66 -4.58 25.39
CA LEU A 81 31.93 -5.49 24.50
C LEU A 81 32.46 -6.92 24.67
N LYS A 82 31.66 -7.80 25.28
CA LYS A 82 32.05 -9.16 25.68
C LYS A 82 31.83 -10.21 24.58
N CYS A 83 31.43 -9.81 23.38
CA CYS A 83 31.09 -10.68 22.24
C CYS A 83 31.77 -10.22 20.93
N SER A 84 31.99 -11.15 19.99
CA SER A 84 32.53 -10.91 18.64
C SER A 84 31.46 -10.32 17.72
N GLU A 85 31.89 -9.55 16.71
CA GLU A 85 31.02 -8.86 15.72
C GLU A 85 29.94 -7.93 16.33
N CYS A 86 30.07 -7.58 17.60
CA CYS A 86 29.11 -6.79 18.35
C CYS A 86 29.37 -5.29 18.17
N SER A 87 28.32 -4.48 18.12
CA SER A 87 28.46 -3.01 18.13
C SER A 87 27.38 -2.34 18.98
N SER A 88 27.76 -1.24 19.63
CA SER A 88 26.86 -0.38 20.40
C SER A 88 26.98 1.07 19.91
N SER A 89 25.92 1.85 20.07
CA SER A 89 25.91 3.27 19.68
C SER A 89 25.05 4.11 20.63
N TRP A 90 25.54 5.30 20.94
CA TRP A 90 24.91 6.29 21.81
C TRP A 90 24.69 7.58 21.01
N SER A 91 23.45 8.08 20.93
CA SER A 91 23.16 9.37 20.28
C SER A 91 23.50 10.51 21.24
N VAL A 92 24.17 11.56 20.77
CA VAL A 92 24.40 12.77 21.59
C VAL A 92 23.15 13.66 21.53
N PRO A 93 22.55 14.06 22.66
CA PRO A 93 21.28 14.78 22.69
C PRO A 93 21.45 16.29 22.43
N THR A 94 21.85 16.66 21.22
CA THR A 94 21.82 18.06 20.79
C THR A 94 20.35 18.50 20.58
N HIS A 95 19.84 19.36 21.47
CA HIS A 95 18.45 19.88 21.43
C HIS A 95 18.10 20.76 20.20
N VAL A 96 19.00 20.83 19.22
CA VAL A 96 18.86 21.60 17.98
C VAL A 96 19.44 20.77 16.84
N PRO A 97 18.80 20.75 15.65
CA PRO A 97 19.40 20.16 14.46
C PRO A 97 20.73 20.81 14.07
N LEU A 98 21.63 20.04 13.44
CA LEU A 98 23.03 20.43 13.22
C LEU A 98 23.36 20.64 11.73
N GLU A 99 23.52 21.89 11.31
CA GLU A 99 24.04 22.28 9.98
C GLU A 99 25.56 22.03 9.93
N ASP A 100 26.38 23.09 10.03
CA ASP A 100 27.82 22.99 10.26
C ASP A 100 28.08 22.56 11.72
N PHE A 101 28.63 21.36 11.92
CA PHE A 101 28.96 20.83 13.25
C PHE A 101 30.38 20.29 13.36
N ALA A 102 30.89 20.25 14.59
CA ALA A 102 32.07 19.47 14.94
C ALA A 102 31.74 18.55 16.10
N MET A 103 32.27 17.32 16.09
CA MET A 103 32.23 16.41 17.23
C MET A 103 33.65 15.92 17.49
N GLU A 104 34.07 15.99 18.76
CA GLU A 104 35.34 15.48 19.25
C GLU A 104 35.09 14.50 20.39
N VAL A 105 35.79 13.37 20.38
CA VAL A 105 35.79 12.40 21.48
C VAL A 105 37.24 12.01 21.79
N GLU A 106 37.61 12.07 23.06
CA GLU A 106 38.90 11.60 23.58
C GLU A 106 38.72 10.17 24.11
N PHE A 107 39.54 9.24 23.63
CA PHE A 107 39.34 7.81 23.86
C PHE A 107 40.67 7.03 23.92
N ARG A 108 40.65 5.88 24.60
CA ARG A 108 41.80 4.96 24.72
C ARG A 108 41.33 3.50 24.63
N PHE A 109 42.05 2.66 23.87
CA PHE A 109 41.82 1.22 23.93
C PHE A 109 42.49 0.65 25.19
N LEU A 110 41.73 -0.08 26.00
CA LEU A 110 42.23 -0.74 27.22
C LEU A 110 42.61 -2.20 26.94
N GLU A 111 41.79 -2.91 26.16
CA GLU A 111 41.99 -4.34 25.84
C GLU A 111 41.22 -4.73 24.57
N GLY A 112 41.73 -5.68 23.78
CA GLY A 112 40.99 -6.33 22.70
C GLY A 112 41.04 -5.69 21.29
N MET A 113 40.34 -6.32 20.36
CA MET A 113 40.36 -6.00 18.92
C MET A 113 39.00 -5.48 18.44
N GLY A 114 39.01 -4.27 17.86
CA GLY A 114 37.78 -3.56 17.53
C GLY A 114 38.03 -2.09 17.17
N GLY A 115 36.98 -1.27 17.19
CA GLY A 115 37.05 0.13 16.81
C GLY A 115 36.13 1.06 17.62
N VAL A 116 36.45 2.35 17.54
CA VAL A 116 35.73 3.48 18.14
C VAL A 116 35.45 4.50 17.05
N GLY A 117 34.25 5.07 17.02
CA GLY A 117 33.85 5.91 15.89
C GLY A 117 32.77 6.94 16.18
N ILE A 118 32.71 7.96 15.32
CA ILE A 118 31.65 8.96 15.27
C ILE A 118 30.64 8.52 14.22
N ARG A 119 29.38 8.40 14.63
CA ARG A 119 28.25 8.08 13.78
C ARG A 119 27.36 9.31 13.59
N PHE A 120 26.92 9.58 12.37
CA PHE A 120 26.04 10.70 12.06
C PHE A 120 24.98 10.32 11.02
N ARG A 121 23.88 11.07 10.95
CA ARG A 121 22.74 10.82 10.06
C ARG A 121 22.28 12.10 9.36
N PHE A 122 21.87 11.95 8.09
CA PHE A 122 21.16 12.95 7.30
C PHE A 122 19.78 13.37 7.89
N GLN A 123 18.98 14.11 7.10
CA GLN A 123 17.58 14.49 7.35
C GLN A 123 16.58 13.57 6.64
N ASP A 124 17.03 12.79 5.65
CA ASP A 124 16.42 11.50 5.33
C ASP A 124 16.49 10.53 6.55
N ARG A 125 15.80 9.40 6.48
CA ARG A 125 15.86 8.36 7.52
C ARG A 125 16.87 7.26 7.19
N ASP A 126 17.58 7.41 6.08
CA ASP A 126 17.89 6.34 5.13
C ASP A 126 19.41 6.17 4.94
N HIS A 127 20.18 7.24 5.21
CA HIS A 127 21.65 7.24 5.24
C HIS A 127 22.22 7.47 6.65
N PHE A 128 23.02 6.52 7.14
CA PHE A 128 23.94 6.74 8.26
C PHE A 128 25.38 6.67 7.80
N TYR A 129 26.24 7.51 8.36
CA TYR A 129 27.69 7.39 8.24
C TYR A 129 28.28 6.97 9.58
N LEU A 130 29.27 6.08 9.55
CA LEU A 130 30.12 5.71 10.67
C LEU A 130 31.57 5.88 10.23
N LEU A 131 32.28 6.76 10.92
CA LEU A 131 33.72 6.91 10.79
C LEU A 131 34.38 6.26 12.00
N GLU A 132 35.23 5.27 11.78
CA GLU A 132 35.78 4.39 12.83
C GLU A 132 37.31 4.35 12.76
N ILE A 133 37.96 4.43 13.94
CA ILE A 133 39.37 4.08 14.15
C ILE A 133 39.43 2.71 14.80
N SER A 134 40.26 1.83 14.24
CA SER A 134 40.45 0.46 14.70
C SER A 134 41.72 0.32 15.54
N SER A 135 41.73 -0.58 16.52
CA SER A 135 42.86 -0.77 17.45
C SER A 135 44.14 -1.32 16.77
N ASN A 136 44.05 -1.80 15.53
CA ASN A 136 45.19 -2.13 14.66
C ASN A 136 45.88 -0.90 14.02
N GLY A 137 45.34 0.32 14.20
CA GLY A 137 45.87 1.55 13.59
C GLY A 137 45.33 1.86 12.20
N GLY A 138 44.14 1.35 11.87
CA GLY A 138 43.40 1.73 10.67
C GLY A 138 42.38 2.84 10.92
N TYR A 139 41.93 3.47 9.83
CA TYR A 139 40.66 4.20 9.79
C TYR A 139 39.79 3.68 8.67
N SER A 140 38.48 3.72 8.87
CA SER A 140 37.48 3.35 7.87
C SER A 140 36.27 4.28 7.92
N VAL A 141 35.63 4.47 6.77
CA VAL A 141 34.38 5.24 6.65
C VAL A 141 33.35 4.33 6.03
N TRP A 142 32.24 4.12 6.72
CA TRP A 142 31.14 3.25 6.30
C TRP A 142 29.88 4.09 6.08
N ARG A 143 29.17 3.84 4.99
CA ARG A 143 27.83 4.36 4.73
C ARG A 143 26.84 3.20 4.87
N LYS A 144 25.88 3.33 5.78
CA LYS A 144 24.73 2.44 5.87
C LYS A 144 23.67 2.95 4.92
N TYR A 145 23.31 2.12 3.94
CA TYR A 145 22.17 2.35 3.06
C TYR A 145 21.06 1.39 3.46
N GLY A 146 19.82 1.88 3.49
CA GLY A 146 18.65 1.04 3.66
C GLY A 146 17.96 0.78 2.32
N GLU A 147 18.06 -0.44 1.79
CA GLU A 147 17.15 -0.89 0.72
C GLU A 147 15.70 -1.06 1.23
N TYR A 148 15.49 -0.98 2.55
CA TYR A 148 14.20 -1.02 3.24
C TYR A 148 14.15 0.04 4.33
N LYS A 149 12.95 0.57 4.60
CA LYS A 149 12.63 1.78 5.40
C LYS A 149 13.02 1.77 6.89
N HIS A 150 13.82 0.81 7.33
CA HIS A 150 14.32 0.65 8.70
C HIS A 150 15.83 0.40 8.71
N VAL A 151 16.64 1.46 8.58
CA VAL A 151 18.12 1.40 8.57
C VAL A 151 18.75 0.90 9.90
N ARG A 152 17.93 0.51 10.88
CA ARG A 152 18.38 -0.43 11.93
C ARG A 152 18.97 -1.71 11.32
N TYR A 153 18.41 -2.21 10.22
CA TYR A 153 18.71 -3.55 9.67
C TYR A 153 19.46 -3.57 8.32
N GLY A 154 19.64 -2.43 7.64
CA GLY A 154 20.42 -2.37 6.38
C GLY A 154 21.90 -2.77 6.52
N HIS A 155 22.61 -2.91 5.41
CA HIS A 155 24.04 -3.24 5.42
C HIS A 155 24.94 -2.00 5.48
N TRP A 156 26.14 -2.15 6.05
CA TRP A 156 27.20 -1.14 6.03
C TRP A 156 28.09 -1.38 4.80
N TYR A 157 28.22 -0.37 3.95
CA TYR A 157 29.08 -0.37 2.77
C TYR A 157 30.31 0.51 3.06
N PRO A 158 31.55 0.07 2.80
CA PRO A 158 32.72 0.91 3.00
C PRO A 158 32.79 1.99 1.90
N VAL A 159 32.84 3.24 2.32
CA VAL A 159 33.26 4.40 1.49
C VAL A 159 34.79 4.48 1.48
N ILE A 160 35.43 4.09 2.58
CA ILE A 160 36.88 3.93 2.70
C ILE A 160 37.15 2.65 3.50
N GLU A 161 37.80 1.68 2.86
CA GLU A 161 38.27 0.45 3.49
C GLU A 161 39.58 0.68 4.27
N ASP A 162 39.82 -0.19 5.27
CA ASP A 162 40.88 -0.16 6.30
C ASP A 162 42.20 0.52 5.85
N SER A 163 42.29 1.82 6.09
CA SER A 163 43.38 2.67 5.63
C SER A 163 44.32 2.99 6.78
N ALA A 164 45.59 2.61 6.67
CA ALA A 164 46.55 2.71 7.76
C ALA A 164 46.86 4.16 8.20
N ILE A 165 46.99 4.35 9.50
CA ILE A 165 47.43 5.59 10.16
C ILE A 165 48.91 5.45 10.53
N ASP A 166 49.75 6.33 10.00
CA ASP A 166 51.16 6.38 10.38
C ASP A 166 51.31 6.66 11.89
N SER A 167 51.97 5.76 12.61
CA SER A 167 52.31 5.88 14.05
C SER A 167 51.13 5.98 15.03
N PHE A 168 50.02 5.28 14.75
CA PHE A 168 49.00 5.01 15.77
C PHE A 168 49.55 4.11 16.91
N ASP A 169 49.05 4.32 18.14
CA ASP A 169 49.36 3.50 19.32
C ASP A 169 48.07 3.32 20.14
N PRO A 170 47.43 2.14 20.14
CA PRO A 170 46.16 1.95 20.83
C PRO A 170 46.23 2.17 22.34
N SER A 171 47.41 2.13 22.95
CA SER A 171 47.60 2.21 24.40
C SER A 171 47.64 3.61 24.98
N ARG A 172 47.70 4.66 24.14
CA ARG A 172 47.60 6.07 24.57
C ARG A 172 46.19 6.62 24.30
N SER A 173 45.80 7.64 25.06
CA SER A 173 44.57 8.38 24.73
C SER A 173 44.78 9.22 23.47
N HIS A 174 43.70 9.39 22.72
CA HIS A 174 43.65 9.87 21.35
C HIS A 174 42.42 10.76 21.15
N LYS A 175 42.57 11.89 20.44
CA LYS A 175 41.47 12.82 20.17
C LYS A 175 40.92 12.64 18.76
N LEU A 176 39.75 12.03 18.65
CA LEU A 176 39.02 11.79 17.40
C LEU A 176 38.12 12.99 17.08
N ARG A 177 38.36 13.72 16.00
CA ARG A 177 37.59 14.92 15.64
C ARG A 177 37.07 14.88 14.21
N LEU A 178 35.75 14.98 14.07
CA LEU A 178 35.03 15.17 12.82
C LEU A 178 34.54 16.63 12.74
N GLU A 179 34.85 17.34 11.66
CA GLU A 179 34.24 18.62 11.30
C GLU A 179 33.45 18.47 10.00
N ALA A 180 32.17 18.88 10.01
CA ALA A 180 31.31 18.97 8.85
C ALA A 180 31.01 20.46 8.58
N GLU A 181 31.30 20.92 7.36
CA GLU A 181 31.10 22.31 6.92
C GLU A 181 30.48 22.31 5.50
N GLY A 182 29.16 22.49 5.42
CA GLY A 182 28.39 22.11 4.23
C GLY A 182 28.71 20.67 3.79
N SER A 183 28.76 20.42 2.49
CA SER A 183 29.08 19.11 1.89
C SER A 183 30.48 18.55 2.20
N ARG A 184 31.31 19.24 2.99
CA ARG A 184 32.72 18.88 3.24
C ARG A 184 32.93 18.30 4.64
N PHE A 185 33.46 17.08 4.70
CA PHE A 185 33.85 16.41 5.92
C PHE A 185 35.37 16.38 6.07
N ARG A 186 35.87 16.93 7.18
CA ARG A 186 37.29 16.89 7.55
C ARG A 186 37.45 16.05 8.81
N PHE A 187 38.16 14.93 8.67
CA PHE A 187 38.41 13.97 9.73
C PHE A 187 39.87 14.05 10.21
N SER A 188 40.06 14.17 11.52
CA SER A 188 41.35 14.32 12.16
C SER A 188 41.48 13.48 13.44
N LEU A 189 42.72 13.08 13.73
CA LEU A 189 43.13 12.40 14.96
C LEU A 189 44.31 13.16 15.55
N ASP A 190 44.28 13.43 16.86
CA ASP A 190 45.30 14.21 17.59
C ASP A 190 45.55 15.61 16.97
N GLY A 191 44.57 16.15 16.23
CA GLY A 191 44.65 17.40 15.47
C GLY A 191 45.32 17.29 14.09
N GLN A 192 45.79 16.11 13.68
CA GLN A 192 46.28 15.85 12.32
C GLN A 192 45.11 15.41 11.43
N LEU A 193 44.91 16.08 10.29
CA LEU A 193 43.94 15.66 9.27
C LEU A 193 44.37 14.32 8.67
N ILE A 194 43.53 13.29 8.85
CA ILE A 194 43.69 11.96 8.26
C ILE A 194 43.00 11.91 6.89
N LYS A 195 41.78 12.46 6.79
CA LYS A 195 40.99 12.42 5.56
C LYS A 195 40.12 13.66 5.40
N GLU A 196 39.98 14.09 4.16
CA GLU A 196 38.89 14.98 3.74
C GLU A 196 38.10 14.28 2.63
N PHE A 197 36.78 14.42 2.65
CA PHE A 197 35.90 14.01 1.56
C PHE A 197 34.72 14.98 1.41
N VAL A 198 34.06 14.92 0.26
CA VAL A 198 32.88 15.73 -0.06
C VAL A 198 31.74 14.77 -0.41
N GLU A 199 30.55 15.03 0.14
CA GLU A 199 29.30 14.33 -0.15
C GLU A 199 28.23 15.41 -0.33
N GLU A 200 27.69 15.53 -1.55
CA GLU A 200 27.00 16.75 -1.99
C GLU A 200 25.58 16.91 -1.40
N THR A 201 25.05 15.87 -0.78
CA THR A 201 23.67 15.74 -0.28
C THR A 201 23.49 16.08 1.22
N PHE A 202 24.31 16.98 1.79
CA PHE A 202 24.37 17.21 3.25
C PHE A 202 23.87 18.57 3.75
N GLY A 203 23.11 18.58 4.87
CA GLY A 203 23.09 19.67 5.84
C GLY A 203 21.82 19.77 6.70
N ILE A 204 21.93 19.69 8.04
CA ILE A 204 20.87 19.59 9.11
C ILE A 204 20.71 18.16 9.69
N GLY A 205 21.76 17.61 10.31
CA GLY A 205 21.82 16.24 10.83
C GLY A 205 21.83 16.08 12.36
N GLY A 206 22.20 14.86 12.82
CA GLY A 206 22.41 14.50 14.23
C GLY A 206 23.55 13.48 14.42
N VAL A 207 24.16 13.45 15.60
CA VAL A 207 25.46 12.77 15.87
C VAL A 207 25.42 11.79 17.05
N GLY A 208 26.41 10.89 17.12
CA GLY A 208 26.52 9.84 18.13
C GLY A 208 27.92 9.19 18.19
N LEU A 209 28.20 8.52 19.31
CA LEU A 209 29.38 7.69 19.53
C LEU A 209 29.06 6.21 19.21
N THR A 210 30.01 5.48 18.65
CA THR A 210 29.92 4.04 18.35
C THR A 210 31.17 3.30 18.80
N VAL A 211 31.00 2.08 19.31
CA VAL A 211 32.09 1.15 19.68
C VAL A 211 31.74 -0.24 19.12
N ARG A 212 32.72 -0.97 18.56
CA ARG A 212 32.50 -2.23 17.82
C ARG A 212 33.63 -3.25 17.97
N THR A 213 33.33 -4.53 18.20
CA THR A 213 34.27 -5.67 18.05
C THR A 213 34.29 -6.20 16.62
N TYR A 214 35.40 -6.84 16.25
CA TYR A 214 35.52 -7.64 15.02
C TYR A 214 35.44 -9.14 15.36
N ASP A 215 36.14 -9.99 14.61
CA ASP A 215 36.17 -11.46 14.74
C ASP A 215 36.47 -11.96 16.16
N GLU A 216 37.29 -11.23 16.92
CA GLU A 216 37.64 -11.59 18.31
C GLU A 216 36.59 -11.06 19.31
N PRO A 217 36.05 -11.91 20.19
CA PRO A 217 35.24 -11.45 21.31
C PRO A 217 36.14 -10.78 22.37
N HIS A 218 35.60 -9.76 23.04
CA HIS A 218 36.26 -8.87 24.01
C HIS A 218 36.96 -7.65 23.38
N LEU A 219 36.36 -6.47 23.58
CA LEU A 219 36.96 -5.15 23.42
C LEU A 219 36.60 -4.29 24.63
N LYS A 220 37.57 -3.53 25.14
CA LYS A 220 37.37 -2.57 26.22
C LYS A 220 37.98 -1.21 25.85
N VAL A 221 37.18 -0.15 25.98
CA VAL A 221 37.49 1.23 25.60
C VAL A 221 37.20 2.16 26.77
N ALA A 222 38.10 3.10 27.07
CA ALA A 222 37.82 4.27 27.90
C ALA A 222 37.44 5.47 27.02
N ILE A 223 36.45 6.24 27.47
CA ILE A 223 36.09 7.56 26.92
C ILE A 223 36.38 8.61 28.00
N ASP A 224 37.17 9.61 27.64
CA ASP A 224 37.69 10.62 28.58
C ASP A 224 36.91 11.96 28.45
N ASP A 225 36.66 12.43 27.22
CA ASP A 225 35.90 13.66 26.91
C ASP A 225 35.00 13.42 25.70
N LEU A 226 33.80 14.01 25.69
CA LEU A 226 32.92 14.07 24.53
C LEU A 226 32.35 15.48 24.37
N SER A 227 32.65 16.13 23.25
CA SER A 227 32.30 17.53 22.99
C SER A 227 31.71 17.73 21.58
N VAL A 228 30.62 18.50 21.46
CA VAL A 228 29.94 18.82 20.19
C VAL A 228 29.71 20.32 20.06
N TRP A 229 30.06 20.87 18.88
CA TRP A 229 29.91 22.28 18.54
C TRP A 229 29.07 22.49 17.27
N ARG A 230 28.45 23.66 17.14
CA ARG A 230 27.85 24.20 15.91
C ARG A 230 28.58 25.47 15.47
N LYS A 231 28.70 25.72 14.17
CA LYS A 231 29.27 26.96 13.64
C LYS A 231 28.19 28.04 13.51
N ASN A 232 28.37 29.18 14.17
CA ASN A 232 27.36 30.23 14.15
C ASN A 232 27.50 31.15 12.92
N VAL A 233 26.53 31.08 12.02
CA VAL A 233 26.35 32.00 10.90
C VAL A 233 25.64 33.27 11.39
N THR A 234 26.33 34.41 11.35
CA THR A 234 25.73 35.71 11.71
C THR A 234 24.93 36.27 10.54
N THR A 235 23.61 36.11 10.57
CA THR A 235 22.67 36.68 9.61
C THR A 235 22.30 38.12 9.96
N GLU A 236 22.88 39.09 9.25
CA GLU A 236 22.21 40.37 9.02
C GLU A 236 21.37 40.23 7.73
N ALA A 237 20.12 40.67 7.78
CA ALA A 237 19.19 40.56 6.66
C ALA A 237 19.10 41.91 5.90
N GLU A 238 19.38 41.89 4.60
CA GLU A 238 18.99 42.95 3.67
C GLU A 238 17.99 42.41 2.62
N GLU A 239 17.13 43.29 2.13
CA GLU A 239 16.05 42.95 1.19
C GLU A 239 16.56 42.89 -0.26
N GLY A 240 16.61 41.69 -0.84
CA GLY A 240 16.79 41.47 -2.27
C GLY A 240 18.24 41.24 -2.74
N ASN A 241 18.36 40.64 -3.93
CA ASN A 241 19.59 40.12 -4.56
C ASN A 241 20.24 38.94 -3.81
N TRP A 242 20.04 37.73 -4.33
CA TRP A 242 21.07 36.68 -4.24
C TRP A 242 22.27 37.11 -5.11
N PRO A 243 23.50 37.27 -4.57
CA PRO A 243 24.58 37.91 -5.30
C PRO A 243 25.47 36.89 -6.06
N ILE A 244 25.45 36.95 -7.40
CA ILE A 244 26.47 36.32 -8.26
C ILE A 244 27.74 37.20 -8.25
N ILE A 245 28.92 36.65 -7.92
CA ILE A 245 30.22 37.35 -8.06
C ILE A 245 31.33 36.42 -8.59
N LEU A 246 32.10 36.94 -9.55
CA LEU A 246 33.28 36.34 -10.21
C LEU A 246 34.31 37.45 -10.50
N SER A 247 35.63 37.25 -10.58
CA SER A 247 36.52 36.15 -10.14
C SER A 247 37.98 36.69 -10.15
N LEU A 248 38.97 35.98 -10.74
CA LEU A 248 40.35 36.43 -11.08
C LEU A 248 41.31 36.64 -9.87
N HIS A 249 42.65 36.50 -9.99
CA HIS A 249 43.59 36.17 -11.08
C HIS A 249 44.35 34.83 -10.78
N GLU A 250 45.21 34.20 -11.60
CA GLU A 250 46.09 34.58 -12.74
C GLU A 250 45.96 33.54 -13.90
N ILE A 251 45.70 33.92 -15.16
CA ILE A 251 46.67 34.27 -16.25
C ILE A 251 47.46 33.02 -16.75
N TYR A 252 47.47 32.60 -18.05
CA TYR A 252 47.61 33.36 -19.31
C TYR A 252 46.98 32.64 -20.57
N PRO A 253 47.11 33.13 -21.84
CA PRO A 253 46.02 33.54 -22.76
C PRO A 253 45.54 32.45 -23.77
N PHE A 254 44.50 32.60 -24.60
CA PHE A 254 44.22 33.70 -25.57
C PHE A 254 42.74 33.79 -26.06
N ASN A 255 42.26 35.04 -26.26
CA ASN A 255 41.58 35.65 -27.44
C ASN A 255 40.49 34.88 -28.25
N ILE A 256 39.42 35.48 -28.80
CA ILE A 256 39.01 36.91 -28.93
C ILE A 256 37.49 37.05 -29.26
N GLU A 257 36.93 38.26 -29.09
CA GLU A 257 35.67 38.88 -29.62
C GLU A 257 34.46 37.97 -30.02
N ALA A 258 33.23 38.10 -29.49
CA ALA A 258 32.35 39.25 -29.20
C ALA A 258 31.67 39.93 -30.43
N ALA A 259 30.37 39.68 -30.62
CA ALA A 259 29.46 40.44 -31.49
C ALA A 259 28.01 40.40 -30.96
N ASN A 260 27.17 41.39 -31.30
CA ASN A 260 25.96 41.75 -30.56
C ASN A 260 24.68 41.76 -31.43
N TRP A 261 23.53 41.54 -30.76
CA TRP A 261 22.18 42.11 -31.00
C TRP A 261 21.14 41.50 -31.99
N ASP A 262 19.90 41.66 -31.53
CA ASP A 262 18.58 41.78 -32.19
C ASP A 262 17.92 40.62 -32.97
N VAL A 263 17.16 39.83 -32.20
CA VAL A 263 15.67 39.68 -32.32
C VAL A 263 15.06 39.58 -33.73
N SER A 264 14.51 38.41 -34.07
CA SER A 264 13.03 38.24 -34.23
C SER A 264 12.54 36.84 -34.66
N SER A 265 11.85 36.16 -33.73
CA SER A 265 10.73 35.20 -33.96
C SER A 265 10.94 33.84 -34.67
N ARG A 266 10.35 32.78 -34.08
CA ARG A 266 9.53 31.67 -34.68
C ARG A 266 9.93 30.21 -34.33
N ARG A 267 8.89 29.45 -33.93
CA ARG A 267 8.53 28.06 -34.32
C ARG A 267 9.37 26.85 -33.87
N MET A 268 8.60 25.86 -33.38
CA MET A 268 8.69 24.40 -33.59
C MET A 268 9.92 23.65 -33.05
N SER A 269 9.67 22.41 -32.60
CA SER A 269 10.61 21.52 -31.93
C SER A 269 11.61 20.83 -32.87
N MET A 270 12.84 20.61 -32.39
CA MET A 270 13.69 19.46 -32.74
C MET A 270 14.97 19.40 -31.87
N TYR A 271 15.37 18.19 -31.48
CA TYR A 271 16.67 17.89 -30.86
C TYR A 271 17.87 18.06 -31.81
N GLN A 272 19.08 18.09 -31.23
CA GLN A 272 20.30 17.66 -31.92
C GLN A 272 21.27 16.92 -30.95
N VAL A 273 22.18 16.11 -31.49
CA VAL A 273 22.91 15.04 -30.76
C VAL A 273 24.43 15.07 -31.02
N LEU A 274 25.23 14.80 -29.98
CA LEU A 274 26.64 14.36 -30.07
C LEU A 274 26.72 12.88 -29.60
N MET A 275 27.37 11.89 -30.25
CA MET A 275 28.66 11.79 -30.99
C MET A 275 29.87 11.66 -30.03
N THR A 276 30.79 10.70 -30.14
CA THR A 276 30.99 9.53 -31.06
C THR A 276 31.20 8.23 -30.22
N ASP A 277 31.69 7.05 -30.66
CA ASP A 277 32.37 6.64 -31.89
C ASP A 277 32.33 5.13 -32.20
N THR A 278 32.06 4.78 -33.46
CA THR A 278 32.85 3.84 -34.30
C THR A 278 32.29 3.86 -35.73
N TYR A 279 33.16 3.81 -36.75
CA TYR A 279 32.77 4.00 -38.16
C TYR A 279 33.37 2.95 -39.11
N PRO A 280 32.57 2.39 -40.06
CA PRO A 280 33.09 1.67 -41.23
C PRO A 280 33.46 2.62 -42.38
N ILE A 281 34.13 2.09 -43.42
CA ILE A 281 34.58 2.82 -44.62
C ILE A 281 33.75 2.39 -45.83
N PHE A 282 33.42 3.32 -46.73
CA PHE A 282 32.72 3.04 -47.99
C PHE A 282 33.52 3.51 -49.22
N ASP A 283 33.59 2.64 -50.23
CA ASP A 283 34.11 2.92 -51.57
C ASP A 283 32.97 2.85 -52.60
N MET A 284 32.97 3.77 -53.57
CA MET A 284 31.96 3.81 -54.64
C MET A 284 32.61 4.00 -56.00
N GLU A 285 32.25 3.14 -56.97
CA GLU A 285 32.71 3.19 -58.36
C GLU A 285 31.50 3.30 -59.30
N ALA A 286 31.54 4.25 -60.24
CA ALA A 286 30.47 4.45 -61.21
C ALA A 286 31.04 4.63 -62.63
N LEU A 287 30.57 3.79 -63.56
CA LEU A 287 30.71 4.01 -64.99
C LEU A 287 29.50 4.82 -65.47
N VAL A 288 29.73 6.05 -65.94
CA VAL A 288 28.68 6.90 -66.50
C VAL A 288 28.90 7.06 -68.01
N SER A 289 27.84 6.79 -68.79
CA SER A 289 27.87 6.85 -70.26
C SER A 289 26.65 7.60 -70.78
N PHE A 290 26.89 8.69 -71.49
CA PHE A 290 25.85 9.61 -71.96
C PHE A 290 25.38 9.30 -73.38
N SER A 291 24.11 9.58 -73.65
CA SER A 291 23.60 9.85 -75.00
C SER A 291 23.83 11.33 -75.35
N ASP A 292 23.96 11.66 -76.64
CA ASP A 292 24.69 12.84 -77.16
C ASP A 292 24.28 14.26 -76.67
N GLU A 293 23.18 14.43 -75.93
CA GLU A 293 22.76 15.70 -75.31
C GLU A 293 22.30 15.47 -73.85
N GLY A 294 23.24 15.32 -72.91
CA GLY A 294 22.96 15.20 -71.47
C GLY A 294 24.14 15.61 -70.59
N GLU A 295 23.86 16.37 -69.52
CA GLU A 295 24.87 16.86 -68.56
C GLU A 295 25.26 15.78 -67.53
N ALA A 296 26.43 15.97 -66.90
CA ALA A 296 27.16 14.94 -66.16
C ALA A 296 27.29 15.23 -64.65
N ASP A 297 26.19 15.66 -64.02
CA ASP A 297 26.21 16.16 -62.64
C ASP A 297 26.35 15.06 -61.59
N LEU A 298 27.46 15.09 -60.83
CA LEU A 298 27.62 14.32 -59.60
C LEU A 298 27.18 15.18 -58.39
N ILE A 299 25.87 15.21 -58.13
CA ILE A 299 25.29 15.92 -56.98
C ILE A 299 25.56 15.13 -55.70
N PHE A 300 26.26 15.73 -54.73
CA PHE A 300 26.40 15.19 -53.38
C PHE A 300 26.15 16.27 -52.33
N GLY A 301 25.06 16.12 -51.58
CA GLY A 301 24.71 16.99 -50.46
C GLY A 301 25.47 16.61 -49.18
N TYR A 302 25.71 17.61 -48.32
CA TYR A 302 26.15 17.40 -46.94
C TYR A 302 25.22 18.21 -46.04
N LEU A 303 24.77 17.63 -44.92
CA LEU A 303 23.53 18.08 -44.29
C LEU A 303 23.75 19.14 -43.19
N ASP A 304 23.91 20.37 -43.65
CA ASP A 304 23.50 21.57 -42.91
C ASP A 304 22.29 22.16 -43.65
N ARG A 305 21.24 22.58 -42.92
CA ARG A 305 19.92 22.96 -43.48
C ARG A 305 19.99 24.10 -44.50
N TYR A 306 21.07 24.87 -44.49
CA TYR A 306 21.23 26.06 -45.32
C TYR A 306 22.33 25.93 -46.39
N ASN A 307 22.89 24.75 -46.65
CA ASN A 307 24.08 24.64 -47.52
C ASN A 307 24.11 23.41 -48.43
N PHE A 308 24.11 23.65 -49.75
CA PHE A 308 24.27 22.63 -50.78
C PHE A 308 25.56 22.83 -51.56
N TYR A 309 26.15 21.72 -52.04
CA TYR A 309 27.37 21.72 -52.84
C TYR A 309 27.17 20.94 -54.15
N PHE A 310 27.82 21.38 -55.23
CA PHE A 310 27.92 20.65 -56.49
C PHE A 310 29.39 20.50 -56.88
N ALA A 311 29.73 19.46 -57.67
CA ALA A 311 31.04 19.29 -58.28
C ALA A 311 30.90 19.08 -59.79
N GLY A 312 31.33 20.06 -60.58
CA GLY A 312 31.45 19.93 -62.04
C GLY A 312 32.89 19.64 -62.45
N VAL A 313 33.10 18.78 -63.45
CA VAL A 313 34.41 18.52 -64.04
C VAL A 313 34.37 18.90 -65.52
N ASP A 314 35.25 19.80 -65.96
CA ASP A 314 35.30 20.22 -67.35
C ASP A 314 36.03 19.21 -68.27
N ASN A 315 35.94 19.42 -69.58
CA ASN A 315 36.62 18.62 -70.60
C ASN A 315 38.15 18.85 -70.68
N LEU A 316 38.74 19.53 -69.68
CA LEU A 316 40.18 19.60 -69.40
C LEU A 316 40.53 18.95 -68.04
N GLY A 317 39.54 18.39 -67.33
CA GLY A 317 39.66 17.70 -66.05
C GLY A 317 39.78 18.63 -64.83
N HIS A 318 39.45 19.93 -64.95
CA HIS A 318 39.36 20.80 -63.78
C HIS A 318 38.07 20.51 -63.01
N CYS A 319 38.20 20.07 -61.75
CA CYS A 319 37.08 20.05 -60.82
C CYS A 319 36.80 21.47 -60.28
N ARG A 320 35.53 21.88 -60.31
CA ARG A 320 35.03 23.07 -59.62
C ARG A 320 33.90 22.70 -58.68
N ILE A 321 33.99 23.19 -57.44
CA ILE A 321 32.96 23.00 -56.42
C ILE A 321 32.39 24.37 -56.03
N GLY A 322 31.06 24.47 -56.07
CA GLY A 322 30.32 25.67 -55.68
C GLY A 322 29.35 25.36 -54.55
N ARG A 323 29.05 26.38 -53.74
CA ARG A 323 28.15 26.35 -52.58
C ARG A 323 26.95 27.27 -52.85
N PHE A 324 25.74 26.83 -52.54
CA PHE A 324 24.55 27.70 -52.52
C PHE A 324 23.78 27.58 -51.20
N VAL A 325 22.99 28.61 -50.89
CA VAL A 325 22.23 28.77 -49.64
C VAL A 325 20.73 28.83 -49.93
N GLU A 326 19.92 28.22 -49.06
CA GLU A 326 18.45 28.22 -49.20
C GLU A 326 17.91 29.65 -49.30
N GLY A 327 17.19 29.95 -50.39
CA GLY A 327 16.65 31.28 -50.71
C GLY A 327 17.19 31.93 -51.98
N GLU A 328 18.30 31.45 -52.57
CA GLU A 328 18.64 31.81 -53.96
C GLU A 328 17.64 31.19 -54.96
N LEU A 329 17.22 31.97 -55.96
CA LEU A 329 16.36 31.48 -57.05
C LEU A 329 17.09 30.40 -57.87
N GLN A 330 16.40 29.30 -58.17
CA GLN A 330 16.96 28.12 -58.85
C GLN A 330 17.52 28.44 -60.25
N GLU A 331 16.92 29.39 -60.97
CA GLU A 331 17.44 29.92 -62.25
C GLU A 331 18.83 30.59 -62.10
N LEU A 332 19.10 31.18 -60.94
CA LEU A 332 20.36 31.87 -60.61
C LEU A 332 21.47 30.88 -60.22
N ALA A 333 21.12 29.67 -59.80
CA ALA A 333 22.07 28.56 -59.66
C ALA A 333 22.48 27.99 -61.03
N LEU A 334 21.51 27.69 -61.90
CA LEU A 334 21.77 27.27 -63.29
C LEU A 334 22.60 28.31 -64.07
N GLY A 335 22.30 29.59 -63.89
CA GLY A 335 23.06 30.70 -64.49
C GLY A 335 24.54 30.80 -64.05
N LYS A 336 24.94 30.17 -62.93
CA LYS A 336 26.35 30.11 -62.48
C LYS A 336 27.15 28.98 -63.16
N CYS A 337 26.49 28.01 -63.80
CA CYS A 337 27.12 26.85 -64.44
C CYS A 337 27.03 26.83 -65.98
N ALA A 338 26.20 27.69 -66.59
CA ALA A 338 26.00 27.73 -68.03
C ALA A 338 27.30 27.94 -68.84
N GLY A 339 27.81 26.87 -69.46
CA GLY A 339 29.00 26.95 -70.34
C GLY A 339 29.76 25.64 -70.60
N PHE A 340 29.44 24.52 -69.94
CA PHE A 340 30.28 23.31 -69.95
C PHE A 340 29.57 22.08 -70.54
N SER A 341 29.65 21.88 -71.86
CA SER A 341 29.30 20.60 -72.48
C SER A 341 30.52 19.67 -72.57
N VAL A 342 30.37 18.43 -72.09
CA VAL A 342 31.41 17.39 -72.13
C VAL A 342 30.90 16.22 -72.96
N GLY A 343 31.61 15.88 -74.03
CA GLY A 343 31.29 14.73 -74.89
C GLY A 343 32.27 13.58 -74.68
N GLY A 344 31.84 12.53 -73.96
CA GLY A 344 32.60 11.30 -73.77
C GLY A 344 32.30 10.61 -72.43
N PRO A 345 32.46 9.27 -72.33
CA PRO A 345 32.30 8.57 -71.05
C PRO A 345 33.49 8.85 -70.12
N VAL A 346 33.20 9.17 -68.86
CA VAL A 346 34.19 9.44 -67.82
C VAL A 346 34.03 8.39 -66.71
N TYR A 347 35.14 7.86 -66.22
CA TYR A 347 35.15 6.93 -65.10
C TYR A 347 35.47 7.70 -63.81
N LEU A 348 34.60 7.60 -62.82
CA LEU A 348 34.75 8.26 -61.51
C LEU A 348 34.74 7.22 -60.39
N ARG A 349 35.68 7.38 -59.44
CA ARG A 349 35.71 6.65 -58.16
C ARG A 349 35.73 7.67 -57.03
N ALA A 350 34.96 7.39 -55.99
CA ALA A 350 34.93 8.16 -54.75
C ALA A 350 35.18 7.25 -53.55
N GLN A 351 36.05 7.68 -52.64
CA GLN A 351 36.14 7.13 -51.28
C GLN A 351 35.68 8.22 -50.32
N VAL A 352 34.69 7.90 -49.49
CA VAL A 352 34.08 8.84 -48.54
C VAL A 352 34.40 8.40 -47.12
N ARG A 353 34.88 9.34 -46.31
CA ARG A 353 35.18 9.18 -44.89
C ARG A 353 34.41 10.25 -44.10
N PRO A 354 34.22 10.10 -42.78
CA PRO A 354 33.50 11.09 -41.96
C PRO A 354 34.05 12.53 -42.02
N THR A 355 35.32 12.73 -42.40
CA THR A 355 36.01 14.03 -42.43
C THR A 355 36.53 14.45 -43.82
N ASP A 356 36.57 13.54 -44.79
CA ASP A 356 37.29 13.70 -46.05
C ASP A 356 36.59 12.96 -47.20
N VAL A 357 36.57 13.57 -48.38
CA VAL A 357 36.25 12.90 -49.66
C VAL A 357 37.50 12.86 -50.53
N THR A 358 37.78 11.70 -51.14
CA THR A 358 38.84 11.55 -52.14
C THR A 358 38.23 11.08 -53.46
N LEU A 359 38.56 11.78 -54.55
CA LEU A 359 38.04 11.52 -55.90
C LEU A 359 39.18 11.11 -56.85
N TRP A 360 38.88 10.21 -57.78
CA TRP A 360 39.77 9.82 -58.87
C TRP A 360 39.05 9.84 -60.22
N VAL A 361 39.77 10.30 -61.26
CA VAL A 361 39.30 10.39 -62.65
C VAL A 361 40.35 9.75 -63.55
N ASN A 362 39.94 9.02 -64.60
CA ASN A 362 40.84 8.25 -65.47
C ASN A 362 41.56 9.09 -66.55
N ASP A 363 42.50 9.95 -66.14
CA ASP A 363 43.69 10.33 -66.93
C ASP A 363 44.88 10.60 -65.98
N GLU A 364 46.00 9.90 -66.17
CA GLU A 364 47.21 9.96 -65.30
C GLU A 364 47.93 11.32 -65.30
N LYS A 365 47.36 12.37 -65.91
CA LYS A 365 48.00 13.69 -66.05
C LYS A 365 47.20 14.88 -65.53
N VAL A 366 46.02 14.69 -64.93
CA VAL A 366 45.22 15.82 -64.42
C VAL A 366 45.13 15.87 -62.90
N LEU A 367 45.99 16.73 -62.35
CA LEU A 367 45.91 17.43 -61.06
C LEU A 367 46.10 16.64 -59.74
N ASP A 368 46.61 17.39 -58.77
CA ASP A 368 46.92 16.94 -57.40
C ASP A 368 45.66 16.60 -56.58
N GLN A 369 45.86 15.88 -55.47
CA GLN A 369 44.80 15.47 -54.54
C GLN A 369 43.99 16.67 -54.02
N VAL A 370 42.80 16.89 -54.59
CA VAL A 370 41.79 17.80 -54.03
C VAL A 370 41.19 17.15 -52.78
N ARG A 371 41.78 17.45 -51.61
CA ARG A 371 41.19 17.15 -50.30
C ARG A 371 40.33 18.30 -49.86
N ILE A 372 39.11 18.00 -49.44
CA ILE A 372 38.20 18.96 -48.81
C ILE A 372 37.84 18.39 -47.45
N SER A 373 38.24 19.11 -46.40
CA SER A 373 37.85 18.81 -45.03
C SER A 373 36.57 19.57 -44.72
N CYS A 374 35.52 18.83 -44.39
CA CYS A 374 34.24 19.37 -43.90
C CYS A 374 34.05 18.90 -42.46
N GLY A 375 33.81 19.84 -41.55
CA GLY A 375 33.55 19.53 -40.14
C GLY A 375 32.07 19.32 -39.86
N GLY A 376 31.73 18.18 -39.27
CA GLY A 376 30.49 17.95 -38.49
C GLY A 376 29.16 17.99 -39.26
N GLY A 377 28.64 16.82 -39.64
CA GLY A 377 27.25 16.67 -40.07
C GLY A 377 26.83 15.21 -40.20
N LYS A 378 25.61 14.86 -39.75
CA LYS A 378 24.96 13.56 -40.04
C LYS A 378 24.03 13.73 -41.23
N ILE A 379 23.98 12.75 -42.14
CA ILE A 379 23.10 12.79 -43.32
C ILE A 379 21.81 12.00 -43.03
N ALA A 380 20.69 12.53 -43.49
CA ALA A 380 19.37 11.92 -43.55
C ALA A 380 18.73 12.21 -44.93
N VAL A 381 17.77 11.40 -45.36
CA VAL A 381 17.12 11.53 -46.68
C VAL A 381 15.61 11.40 -46.54
N GLY A 382 14.86 12.43 -46.95
CA GLY A 382 13.45 12.31 -47.33
C GLY A 382 13.32 12.12 -48.84
N ALA A 383 12.19 11.66 -49.37
CA ALA A 383 10.88 11.48 -48.74
C ALA A 383 10.11 10.29 -49.35
N THR A 384 8.83 10.12 -48.96
CA THR A 384 7.83 9.19 -49.54
C THR A 384 7.96 7.70 -49.21
N PHE A 385 8.23 7.39 -47.94
CA PHE A 385 7.67 6.24 -47.21
C PHE A 385 7.47 6.69 -45.75
N GLU A 386 6.23 6.91 -45.30
CA GLU A 386 5.95 7.43 -43.94
C GLU A 386 5.61 6.33 -42.91
N SER A 387 5.31 5.11 -43.37
CA SER A 387 5.10 3.92 -42.52
C SER A 387 5.98 2.74 -42.96
N LEU A 388 7.23 2.73 -42.50
CA LEU A 388 8.09 1.54 -42.57
C LEU A 388 9.14 1.56 -41.45
N GLU A 389 8.69 1.43 -40.20
CA GLU A 389 9.55 1.06 -39.07
C GLU A 389 10.01 -0.41 -39.20
N ALA A 390 10.89 -0.63 -40.17
CA ALA A 390 11.67 -1.83 -40.33
C ALA A 390 13.02 -1.68 -39.63
N GLU A 391 13.45 -2.75 -38.97
CA GLU A 391 14.72 -2.86 -38.27
C GLU A 391 15.89 -2.48 -39.19
N SER A 392 16.73 -1.53 -38.79
CA SER A 392 17.96 -1.17 -39.51
C SER A 392 19.09 -2.19 -39.26
N LEU A 393 18.82 -3.44 -39.64
CA LEU A 393 19.85 -4.47 -39.81
C LEU A 393 20.98 -3.93 -40.70
N ALA A 394 22.22 -4.01 -40.20
CA ALA A 394 23.39 -3.45 -40.86
C ALA A 394 23.79 -4.24 -42.12
N PHE A 395 23.20 -3.89 -43.27
CA PHE A 395 23.49 -4.52 -44.57
C PHE A 395 24.63 -3.84 -45.34
N SER A 396 25.85 -3.83 -44.76
CA SER A 396 27.07 -3.47 -45.49
C SER A 396 27.71 -4.63 -46.27
N ASP A 397 27.32 -5.89 -46.01
CA ASP A 397 27.96 -7.08 -46.60
C ASP A 397 27.00 -8.20 -47.09
N PHE A 398 25.68 -8.03 -47.00
CA PHE A 398 24.71 -9.07 -47.42
C PHE A 398 23.67 -8.57 -48.44
N LYS A 399 23.51 -9.33 -49.53
CA LYS A 399 22.45 -9.12 -50.53
C LYS A 399 21.14 -9.74 -50.06
N LEU A 400 20.32 -9.00 -49.32
CA LEU A 400 18.98 -9.47 -48.96
C LEU A 400 18.08 -9.55 -50.23
N ARG A 401 17.54 -10.74 -50.50
CA ARG A 401 16.47 -10.95 -51.48
C ARG A 401 15.14 -11.07 -50.77
N MET A 402 14.46 -9.95 -50.52
CA MET A 402 13.06 -9.98 -50.13
C MET A 402 12.17 -10.38 -51.33
N PRO A 403 11.20 -11.30 -51.19
CA PRO A 403 10.22 -11.56 -52.22
C PRO A 403 9.36 -10.32 -52.50
N VAL A 404 9.06 -10.06 -53.77
CA VAL A 404 8.22 -8.92 -54.21
C VAL A 404 6.84 -8.96 -53.54
N ASP A 405 6.31 -10.15 -53.27
CA ASP A 405 4.99 -10.31 -52.67
C ASP A 405 5.00 -10.05 -51.14
N THR A 406 6.11 -10.32 -50.45
CA THR A 406 6.31 -9.90 -49.05
C THR A 406 6.33 -8.37 -48.94
N PHE A 407 7.06 -7.70 -49.83
CA PHE A 407 7.10 -6.23 -49.88
C PHE A 407 5.72 -5.60 -50.14
N LYS A 408 4.92 -6.18 -51.05
CA LYS A 408 3.53 -5.73 -51.29
C LYS A 408 2.66 -5.86 -50.05
N ILE A 409 2.75 -6.99 -49.34
CA ILE A 409 1.95 -7.22 -48.13
C ILE A 409 2.32 -6.18 -47.07
N GLN A 410 3.61 -6.01 -46.76
CA GLN A 410 4.07 -5.01 -45.78
C GLN A 410 3.63 -3.58 -46.16
N PHE A 411 3.71 -3.21 -47.45
CA PHE A 411 3.22 -1.91 -47.92
C PHE A 411 1.69 -1.75 -47.75
N SER A 412 0.91 -2.79 -48.03
CA SER A 412 -0.54 -2.79 -47.75
C SER A 412 -0.84 -2.72 -46.25
N THR A 413 -0.14 -3.50 -45.42
CA THR A 413 -0.26 -3.47 -43.94
C THR A 413 -0.10 -2.04 -43.41
N ALA A 414 0.96 -1.37 -43.86
CA ALA A 414 1.32 -0.02 -43.44
C ALA A 414 0.33 1.04 -43.93
N SER A 415 -0.16 0.91 -45.17
CA SER A 415 -1.18 1.83 -45.74
C SER A 415 -2.58 1.68 -45.11
N GLU A 416 -2.97 0.47 -44.67
CA GLU A 416 -4.20 0.29 -43.89
C GLU A 416 -4.03 0.87 -42.46
N TYR A 417 -2.84 0.77 -41.86
CA TYR A 417 -2.51 1.39 -40.56
C TYR A 417 -2.57 2.93 -40.61
N GLU A 418 -1.92 3.56 -41.59
CA GLU A 418 -1.98 5.01 -41.80
C GLU A 418 -3.43 5.51 -41.97
N GLN A 419 -4.25 4.80 -42.77
CA GLN A 419 -5.66 5.14 -42.95
C GLN A 419 -6.45 4.99 -41.66
N ALA A 420 -6.18 3.97 -40.85
CA ALA A 420 -6.85 3.74 -39.58
C ALA A 420 -6.55 4.86 -38.56
N VAL A 421 -5.28 5.24 -38.40
CA VAL A 421 -4.86 6.40 -37.58
C VAL A 421 -5.47 7.70 -38.11
N GLY A 422 -5.61 7.83 -39.44
CA GLY A 422 -6.35 8.93 -40.06
C GLY A 422 -7.81 9.00 -39.61
N TRP A 423 -8.53 7.88 -39.63
CA TRP A 423 -9.92 7.80 -39.17
C TRP A 423 -10.05 8.05 -37.65
N GLU A 424 -9.12 7.56 -36.85
CA GLU A 424 -9.05 7.80 -35.42
C GLU A 424 -8.90 9.30 -35.10
N SER A 425 -8.03 10.01 -35.83
CA SER A 425 -7.85 11.46 -35.71
C SER A 425 -9.08 12.29 -36.10
N LEU A 426 -10.01 11.67 -36.85
CA LEU A 426 -11.31 12.24 -37.23
C LEU A 426 -12.45 11.83 -36.28
N GLY A 427 -12.16 11.04 -35.23
CA GLY A 427 -13.15 10.51 -34.28
C GLY A 427 -13.96 9.33 -34.80
N ASP A 428 -13.59 8.74 -35.95
CA ASP A 428 -14.31 7.66 -36.62
C ASP A 428 -13.79 6.29 -36.16
N LEU A 429 -14.01 6.01 -34.86
CA LEU A 429 -13.40 4.88 -34.15
C LEU A 429 -13.76 3.51 -34.75
N GLU A 430 -14.94 3.37 -35.38
CA GLU A 430 -15.33 2.14 -36.08
C GLU A 430 -14.48 1.88 -37.33
N LYS A 431 -14.18 2.91 -38.15
CA LYS A 431 -13.28 2.77 -39.30
C LYS A 431 -11.82 2.61 -38.90
N ALA A 432 -11.40 3.25 -37.80
CA ALA A 432 -10.08 3.01 -37.23
C ALA A 432 -9.92 1.53 -36.84
N LEU A 433 -10.92 0.94 -36.18
CA LEU A 433 -10.88 -0.47 -35.76
C LEU A 433 -10.85 -1.43 -36.96
N ASP A 434 -11.67 -1.17 -37.99
CA ASP A 434 -11.70 -1.95 -39.24
C ASP A 434 -10.36 -1.89 -40.00
N GLY A 435 -9.74 -0.72 -40.11
CA GLY A 435 -8.42 -0.55 -40.73
C GLY A 435 -7.30 -1.23 -39.93
N LEU A 436 -7.27 -1.09 -38.60
CA LEU A 436 -6.30 -1.77 -37.75
C LEU A 436 -6.44 -3.30 -37.80
N ARG A 437 -7.68 -3.83 -37.84
CA ARG A 437 -7.93 -5.27 -38.01
C ARG A 437 -7.40 -5.81 -39.34
N LYS A 438 -7.62 -5.08 -40.45
CA LYS A 438 -7.04 -5.43 -41.76
C LYS A 438 -5.51 -5.39 -41.74
N SER A 439 -4.93 -4.39 -41.07
CA SER A 439 -3.49 -4.30 -40.88
C SER A 439 -2.96 -5.53 -40.11
N LEU A 440 -3.66 -5.96 -39.06
CA LEU A 440 -3.32 -7.18 -38.29
C LEU A 440 -3.39 -8.45 -39.16
N GLU A 441 -4.50 -8.68 -39.88
CA GLU A 441 -4.63 -9.83 -40.80
C GLU A 441 -3.51 -9.89 -41.85
N LEU A 442 -3.07 -8.73 -42.34
CA LEU A 442 -1.95 -8.65 -43.29
C LEU A 442 -0.60 -8.92 -42.61
N VAL A 443 -0.34 -8.34 -41.42
CA VAL A 443 0.96 -8.47 -40.74
C VAL A 443 1.21 -9.89 -40.24
N GLU A 444 0.18 -10.62 -39.80
CA GLU A 444 0.26 -12.04 -39.40
C GLU A 444 0.81 -12.95 -40.52
N SER A 445 0.62 -12.56 -41.78
CA SER A 445 1.16 -13.30 -42.94
C SER A 445 2.64 -13.01 -43.23
N THR A 446 3.29 -12.17 -42.42
CA THR A 446 4.68 -11.72 -42.58
C THR A 446 5.55 -12.07 -41.37
N GLN A 447 6.84 -11.77 -41.43
CA GLN A 447 7.77 -11.85 -40.29
C GLN A 447 8.06 -10.47 -39.68
N TRP A 448 7.12 -9.52 -39.77
CA TRP A 448 7.30 -8.14 -39.33
C TRP A 448 6.80 -7.93 -37.88
N ASP A 449 7.37 -8.69 -36.94
CA ASP A 449 6.93 -8.70 -35.55
C ASP A 449 7.02 -7.33 -34.86
N SER A 450 7.92 -6.43 -35.30
CA SER A 450 8.02 -5.06 -34.76
C SER A 450 6.76 -4.23 -35.02
N PHE A 451 6.13 -4.38 -36.19
CA PHE A 451 4.90 -3.67 -36.56
C PHE A 451 3.65 -4.42 -36.09
N HIS A 452 3.73 -5.75 -35.97
CA HIS A 452 2.70 -6.57 -35.34
C HIS A 452 2.43 -6.15 -33.88
N TRP A 453 3.48 -5.90 -33.09
CA TRP A 453 3.35 -5.35 -31.73
C TRP A 453 2.66 -3.99 -31.71
N GLU A 454 3.00 -3.11 -32.66
CA GLU A 454 2.45 -1.76 -32.76
C GLU A 454 0.93 -1.78 -33.04
N ILE A 455 0.51 -2.57 -34.03
CA ILE A 455 -0.90 -2.75 -34.40
C ILE A 455 -1.72 -3.31 -33.22
N LEU A 456 -1.16 -4.28 -32.47
CA LEU A 456 -1.83 -4.87 -31.31
C LEU A 456 -2.00 -3.89 -30.15
N ASN A 457 -0.97 -3.10 -29.82
CA ASN A 457 -1.10 -2.04 -28.80
C ASN A 457 -2.12 -0.97 -29.22
N ARG A 458 -2.10 -0.55 -30.49
CA ARG A 458 -3.05 0.45 -30.99
C ARG A 458 -4.49 -0.07 -31.00
N LEU A 459 -4.69 -1.35 -31.34
CA LEU A 459 -5.97 -2.02 -31.13
C LEU A 459 -6.37 -2.06 -29.66
N ALA A 460 -5.44 -2.37 -28.74
CA ALA A 460 -5.73 -2.39 -27.30
C ALA A 460 -6.17 -1.02 -26.78
N GLN A 461 -5.48 0.06 -27.17
CA GLN A 461 -5.85 1.44 -26.85
C GLN A 461 -7.25 1.77 -27.40
N LEU A 462 -7.53 1.44 -28.66
CA LEU A 462 -8.82 1.71 -29.29
C LEU A 462 -9.97 0.91 -28.63
N TYR A 463 -9.75 -0.37 -28.31
CA TYR A 463 -10.69 -1.18 -27.52
C TYR A 463 -10.94 -0.57 -26.13
N SER A 464 -9.89 -0.08 -25.46
CA SER A 464 -9.99 0.60 -24.15
C SER A 464 -10.82 1.89 -24.21
N SER A 465 -10.60 2.74 -25.21
CA SER A 465 -11.37 3.96 -25.45
C SER A 465 -12.84 3.69 -25.76
N LEU A 466 -13.14 2.52 -26.35
CA LEU A 466 -14.49 2.00 -26.57
C LEU A 466 -15.03 1.21 -25.36
N GLY A 467 -14.25 1.11 -24.28
CA GLY A 467 -14.54 0.44 -23.01
C GLY A 467 -14.48 -1.10 -23.04
N ASN A 468 -14.12 -1.72 -24.17
CA ASN A 468 -14.04 -3.17 -24.31
C ASN A 468 -12.73 -3.71 -23.72
N TYR A 469 -12.66 -3.72 -22.38
CA TYR A 469 -11.44 -4.09 -21.64
C TYR A 469 -10.99 -5.53 -21.87
N ARG A 470 -11.89 -6.46 -22.23
CA ARG A 470 -11.52 -7.84 -22.54
C ARG A 470 -10.77 -7.96 -23.86
N SER A 471 -11.25 -7.31 -24.93
CA SER A 471 -10.52 -7.25 -26.20
C SER A 471 -9.21 -6.49 -26.05
N CYS A 472 -9.19 -5.43 -25.23
CA CYS A 472 -7.96 -4.73 -24.84
C CYS A 472 -6.93 -5.70 -24.20
N LEU A 473 -7.32 -6.44 -23.15
CA LEU A 473 -6.48 -7.44 -22.50
C LEU A 473 -6.01 -8.54 -23.46
N GLN A 474 -6.88 -9.03 -24.36
CA GLN A 474 -6.52 -10.03 -25.36
C GLN A 474 -5.45 -9.53 -26.34
N MET A 475 -5.57 -8.28 -26.83
CA MET A 475 -4.55 -7.69 -27.70
C MET A 475 -3.24 -7.44 -26.95
N LEU A 476 -3.29 -7.08 -25.67
CA LEU A 476 -2.08 -6.88 -24.84
C LEU A 476 -1.35 -8.20 -24.54
N ASP A 477 -2.06 -9.29 -24.24
CA ASP A 477 -1.44 -10.61 -24.02
C ASP A 477 -0.78 -11.16 -25.31
N GLN A 478 -1.41 -10.91 -26.46
CA GLN A 478 -0.79 -11.12 -27.77
C GLN A 478 0.43 -10.21 -27.96
N ALA A 479 0.36 -8.91 -27.64
CA ALA A 479 1.48 -7.98 -27.77
C ALA A 479 2.67 -8.35 -26.86
N VAL A 480 2.45 -8.77 -25.61
CA VAL A 480 3.49 -9.34 -24.73
C VAL A 480 4.15 -10.53 -25.42
N THR A 481 3.34 -11.43 -26.00
CA THR A 481 3.85 -12.60 -26.74
C THR A 481 4.67 -12.21 -27.98
N VAL A 482 4.31 -11.15 -28.70
CA VAL A 482 5.14 -10.61 -29.81
C VAL A 482 6.44 -9.98 -29.28
N ALA A 483 6.36 -9.14 -28.23
CA ALA A 483 7.52 -8.46 -27.64
C ALA A 483 8.56 -9.43 -27.05
N LEU A 484 8.10 -10.54 -26.46
CA LEU A 484 8.96 -11.63 -25.99
C LEU A 484 9.67 -12.35 -27.15
N ARG A 485 8.99 -12.54 -28.30
CA ARG A 485 9.62 -13.12 -29.51
C ARG A 485 10.64 -12.19 -30.16
N LEU A 486 10.42 -10.88 -30.09
CA LEU A 486 11.39 -9.85 -30.49
C LEU A 486 12.60 -9.75 -29.55
N GLY A 487 12.46 -10.19 -28.29
CA GLY A 487 13.49 -10.05 -27.27
C GLY A 487 13.76 -8.60 -26.83
N HIS A 488 12.80 -7.68 -27.03
CA HIS A 488 12.96 -6.25 -26.77
C HIS A 488 12.43 -5.86 -25.38
N PRO A 489 13.28 -5.74 -24.33
CA PRO A 489 12.82 -5.71 -22.93
C PRO A 489 11.94 -4.50 -22.60
N LEU A 490 12.18 -3.34 -23.20
CA LEU A 490 11.35 -2.15 -22.98
C LEU A 490 9.92 -2.33 -23.52
N ARG A 491 9.74 -3.06 -24.63
CA ARG A 491 8.41 -3.35 -25.21
C ARG A 491 7.64 -4.36 -24.37
N VAL A 492 8.34 -5.37 -23.83
CA VAL A 492 7.76 -6.33 -22.88
C VAL A 492 7.33 -5.60 -21.59
N ALA A 493 8.14 -4.66 -21.10
CA ALA A 493 7.88 -3.94 -19.86
C ALA A 493 6.70 -2.94 -19.97
N THR A 494 6.60 -2.16 -21.05
CA THR A 494 5.46 -1.25 -21.24
C THR A 494 4.17 -2.03 -21.44
N THR A 495 4.15 -3.08 -22.27
CA THR A 495 2.93 -3.89 -22.42
C THR A 495 2.55 -4.61 -21.12
N TYR A 496 3.48 -4.98 -20.23
CA TYR A 496 3.13 -5.46 -18.88
C TYR A 496 2.57 -4.37 -17.95
N LEU A 497 3.03 -3.11 -18.04
CA LEU A 497 2.40 -1.99 -17.32
C LEU A 497 0.94 -1.81 -17.74
N ASP A 498 0.67 -1.86 -19.06
CA ASP A 498 -0.68 -1.73 -19.61
C ASP A 498 -1.55 -2.94 -19.25
N LEU A 499 -1.05 -4.17 -19.43
CA LEU A 499 -1.76 -5.40 -19.07
C LEU A 499 -2.13 -5.40 -17.58
N GLY A 500 -1.19 -5.03 -16.71
CA GLY A 500 -1.44 -4.86 -15.28
C GLY A 500 -2.45 -3.76 -14.95
N PHE A 501 -2.45 -2.66 -15.70
CA PHE A 501 -3.43 -1.59 -15.55
C PHE A 501 -4.83 -2.05 -15.90
N TYR A 502 -5.02 -2.69 -17.05
CA TYR A 502 -6.33 -3.14 -17.49
C TYR A 502 -6.85 -4.31 -16.64
N HIS A 503 -5.97 -5.19 -16.15
CA HIS A 503 -6.35 -6.16 -15.12
C HIS A 503 -6.87 -5.44 -13.86
N ARG A 504 -6.15 -4.43 -13.34
CA ARG A 504 -6.62 -3.62 -12.19
C ARG A 504 -7.95 -2.91 -12.46
N VAL A 505 -8.17 -2.38 -13.67
CA VAL A 505 -9.40 -1.65 -14.07
C VAL A 505 -10.63 -2.55 -14.20
N VAL A 506 -10.43 -3.84 -14.53
CA VAL A 506 -11.46 -4.90 -14.55
C VAL A 506 -11.65 -5.54 -13.16
N GLY A 507 -10.80 -5.21 -12.17
CA GLY A 507 -10.88 -5.78 -10.82
C GLY A 507 -10.22 -7.16 -10.70
N ASN A 508 -9.16 -7.41 -11.48
CA ASN A 508 -8.29 -8.57 -11.40
C ASN A 508 -6.94 -8.18 -10.74
N LEU A 509 -6.86 -8.11 -9.40
CA LEU A 509 -5.64 -7.61 -8.74
C LEU A 509 -4.45 -8.58 -8.77
N GLU A 510 -4.65 -9.88 -8.59
CA GLU A 510 -3.54 -10.86 -8.63
C GLU A 510 -2.76 -10.82 -9.96
N PRO A 511 -3.41 -10.89 -11.15
CA PRO A 511 -2.73 -10.66 -12.43
C PRO A 511 -2.05 -9.30 -12.54
N ALA A 512 -2.63 -8.24 -11.96
CA ALA A 512 -2.02 -6.91 -11.98
C ALA A 512 -0.72 -6.85 -11.16
N ILE A 513 -0.71 -7.39 -9.95
CA ILE A 513 0.49 -7.51 -9.09
C ILE A 513 1.57 -8.30 -9.82
N GLU A 514 1.21 -9.44 -10.42
CA GLU A 514 2.15 -10.30 -11.15
C GLU A 514 2.74 -9.61 -12.40
N CYS A 515 1.95 -8.81 -13.12
CA CYS A 515 2.44 -8.01 -14.25
C CYS A 515 3.43 -6.93 -13.79
N TYR A 516 3.10 -6.16 -12.75
CA TYR A 516 3.98 -5.11 -12.24
C TYR A 516 5.25 -5.67 -11.58
N ARG A 517 5.16 -6.78 -10.83
CA ARG A 517 6.32 -7.47 -10.25
C ARG A 517 7.33 -7.88 -11.33
N LYS A 518 6.86 -8.43 -12.47
CA LYS A 518 7.72 -8.71 -13.62
C LYS A 518 8.46 -7.47 -14.12
N VAL A 519 7.78 -6.33 -14.26
CA VAL A 519 8.41 -5.07 -14.67
C VAL A 519 9.49 -4.62 -13.68
N VAL A 520 9.25 -4.75 -12.37
CA VAL A 520 10.22 -4.39 -11.32
C VAL A 520 11.44 -5.33 -11.32
N GLU A 521 11.25 -6.63 -11.54
CA GLU A 521 12.32 -7.63 -11.60
C GLU A 521 13.11 -7.62 -12.92
N MET A 522 12.53 -7.10 -14.01
CA MET A 522 13.15 -7.12 -15.34
C MET A 522 14.42 -6.27 -15.44
N LYS A 523 15.45 -6.85 -16.09
CA LYS A 523 16.66 -6.13 -16.50
C LYS A 523 16.40 -5.31 -17.76
N LEU A 524 15.85 -4.12 -17.55
CA LEU A 524 15.78 -3.07 -18.56
C LEU A 524 17.20 -2.56 -18.85
N GLY A 525 17.45 -2.13 -20.09
CA GLY A 525 18.76 -1.64 -20.55
C GLY A 525 18.99 -0.17 -20.21
N GLU A 526 19.90 0.47 -20.94
CA GLU A 526 20.03 1.93 -20.97
C GLU A 526 18.81 2.58 -21.65
N ALA A 527 18.62 3.89 -21.46
CA ALA A 527 17.52 4.63 -22.07
C ALA A 527 17.65 4.67 -23.60
N VAL A 528 16.56 4.38 -24.31
CA VAL A 528 16.50 4.34 -25.78
C VAL A 528 15.60 5.48 -26.27
N PRO A 529 16.05 6.35 -27.20
CA PRO A 529 15.21 7.40 -27.77
C PRO A 529 13.92 6.83 -28.36
N GLY A 530 12.77 7.41 -28.01
CA GLY A 530 11.45 6.93 -28.40
C GLY A 530 10.80 5.95 -27.41
N PHE A 531 11.48 5.56 -26.34
CA PHE A 531 10.89 4.83 -25.21
C PHE A 531 10.96 5.65 -23.91
N PRO A 532 10.01 5.48 -22.97
CA PRO A 532 10.13 6.03 -21.62
C PRO A 532 11.40 5.51 -20.92
N ASP A 533 11.95 6.29 -19.99
CA ASP A 533 13.18 5.92 -19.30
C ASP A 533 13.00 4.59 -18.52
N PRO A 534 13.99 3.68 -18.54
CA PRO A 534 13.98 2.44 -17.74
C PRO A 534 13.65 2.64 -16.24
N LYS A 535 14.07 3.76 -15.64
CA LYS A 535 13.70 4.16 -14.28
C LYS A 535 12.22 4.51 -14.19
N TRP A 536 11.69 5.29 -15.14
CA TRP A 536 10.27 5.68 -15.19
C TRP A 536 9.38 4.44 -15.25
N ILE A 537 9.71 3.50 -16.14
CA ILE A 537 8.98 2.22 -16.30
C ILE A 537 8.95 1.43 -14.98
N ARG A 538 10.06 1.37 -14.24
CA ARG A 538 10.13 0.70 -12.93
C ARG A 538 9.41 1.50 -11.83
N ALA A 539 9.55 2.82 -11.80
CA ALA A 539 8.90 3.71 -10.83
C ALA A 539 7.37 3.65 -10.96
N GLU A 540 6.87 3.63 -12.20
CA GLU A 540 5.44 3.50 -12.51
C GLU A 540 4.88 2.13 -12.09
N ALA A 541 5.65 1.04 -12.27
CA ALA A 541 5.28 -0.28 -11.75
C ALA A 541 5.20 -0.29 -10.21
N LEU A 542 6.18 0.34 -9.53
CA LEU A 542 6.24 0.47 -8.08
C LEU A 542 5.10 1.35 -7.52
N LEU A 543 4.80 2.47 -8.17
CA LEU A 543 3.66 3.33 -7.84
C LEU A 543 2.33 2.56 -7.95
N ARG A 544 2.17 1.77 -9.02
CA ARG A 544 0.95 0.97 -9.24
C ARG A 544 0.83 -0.23 -8.31
N LEU A 545 1.95 -0.88 -7.94
CA LEU A 545 2.00 -1.86 -6.86
C LEU A 545 1.64 -1.23 -5.52
N GLY A 546 2.23 -0.08 -5.18
CA GLY A 546 1.91 0.66 -3.96
C GLY A 546 0.43 1.06 -3.88
N ALA A 547 -0.16 1.56 -4.97
CA ALA A 547 -1.59 1.85 -5.04
C ALA A 547 -2.49 0.60 -4.94
N ILE A 548 -1.98 -0.58 -5.30
CA ILE A 548 -2.66 -1.87 -5.06
C ILE A 548 -2.55 -2.30 -3.60
N TYR A 549 -1.36 -2.25 -3.00
CA TYR A 549 -1.19 -2.57 -1.57
C TYR A 549 -1.96 -1.58 -0.67
N SER A 550 -2.07 -0.31 -1.08
CA SER A 550 -2.96 0.68 -0.46
C SER A 550 -4.46 0.36 -0.60
N PHE A 551 -4.85 -0.44 -1.59
CA PHE A 551 -6.22 -0.94 -1.73
C PHE A 551 -6.46 -2.19 -0.88
N LEU A 552 -5.42 -3.01 -0.68
CA LEU A 552 -5.41 -4.24 0.12
C LEU A 552 -5.16 -4.02 1.62
N GLU A 553 -4.92 -2.77 2.05
CA GLU A 553 -4.57 -2.40 3.44
C GLU A 553 -3.21 -2.97 3.91
N GLU A 554 -2.38 -3.42 2.95
CA GLU A 554 -1.01 -3.91 3.11
C GLU A 554 -0.02 -2.74 3.30
N GLU A 555 -0.12 -2.07 4.44
CA GLU A 555 0.52 -0.77 4.67
C GLU A 555 2.06 -0.80 4.53
N ASP A 556 2.73 -1.84 5.04
CA ASP A 556 4.19 -2.00 4.89
C ASP A 556 4.60 -2.18 3.42
N LEU A 557 3.85 -2.97 2.64
CA LEU A 557 4.12 -3.17 1.20
C LEU A 557 3.82 -1.90 0.39
N LYS A 558 2.75 -1.15 0.73
CA LYS A 558 2.50 0.18 0.17
C LYS A 558 3.70 1.10 0.46
N ILE A 559 4.08 1.21 1.73
CA ILE A 559 5.16 2.07 2.22
C ILE A 559 6.51 1.74 1.57
N PHE A 560 6.79 0.46 1.31
CA PHE A 560 8.00 0.00 0.62
C PHE A 560 8.00 0.30 -0.88
N ASN A 561 6.91 -0.02 -1.60
CA ASN A 561 6.84 0.17 -3.05
C ASN A 561 6.78 1.67 -3.42
N ILE A 562 5.96 2.46 -2.72
CA ILE A 562 5.84 3.91 -3.01
C ILE A 562 7.17 4.65 -2.76
N SER A 563 7.99 4.26 -1.78
CA SER A 563 9.28 4.96 -1.58
C SER A 563 10.26 4.71 -2.72
N GLN A 564 10.43 3.47 -3.19
CA GLN A 564 11.29 3.20 -4.34
C GLN A 564 10.78 3.88 -5.62
N ALA A 565 9.46 4.10 -5.74
CA ALA A 565 8.90 4.92 -6.81
C ALA A 565 9.36 6.39 -6.68
N ILE A 566 9.26 6.98 -5.48
CA ILE A 566 9.76 8.34 -5.19
C ILE A 566 11.26 8.44 -5.52
N ASP A 567 12.10 7.54 -4.99
CA ASP A 567 13.55 7.56 -5.20
C ASP A 567 13.92 7.56 -6.70
N LEU A 568 13.20 6.75 -7.50
CA LEU A 568 13.40 6.67 -8.94
C LEU A 568 12.88 7.91 -9.68
N PHE A 569 11.69 8.42 -9.33
CA PHE A 569 11.11 9.63 -9.92
C PHE A 569 11.93 10.89 -9.58
N GLU A 570 12.39 11.06 -8.34
CA GLU A 570 13.30 12.15 -7.95
C GLU A 570 14.63 12.03 -8.70
N SER A 571 15.14 10.82 -8.94
CA SER A 571 16.33 10.59 -9.79
C SER A 571 16.14 10.83 -11.30
N LEU A 572 14.94 11.24 -11.73
CA LEU A 572 14.62 11.72 -13.08
C LEU A 572 14.37 13.24 -13.12
N TRP A 573 14.24 13.90 -11.96
CA TRP A 573 14.04 15.34 -11.86
C TRP A 573 15.29 16.13 -12.28
N LYS A 574 15.09 17.27 -12.95
CA LYS A 574 16.15 18.21 -13.32
C LYS A 574 15.91 19.57 -12.68
N GLU A 575 16.84 20.06 -11.86
CA GLU A 575 16.70 21.39 -11.22
C GLU A 575 16.74 22.55 -12.23
N GLU A 576 17.65 22.47 -13.22
CA GLU A 576 17.72 23.42 -14.34
C GLU A 576 17.31 22.73 -15.67
N PRO A 577 16.00 22.61 -15.99
CA PRO A 577 15.53 21.93 -17.18
C PRO A 577 15.99 22.64 -18.47
N GLN A 578 16.73 21.93 -19.33
CA GLN A 578 17.39 22.50 -20.52
C GLN A 578 16.46 22.52 -21.75
N GLY A 579 15.35 23.24 -21.62
CA GLY A 579 14.35 23.43 -22.69
C GLY A 579 13.01 22.77 -22.39
N GLU A 580 12.05 22.95 -23.31
CA GLU A 580 10.63 22.60 -23.09
C GLU A 580 10.40 21.11 -22.79
N GLU A 581 11.20 20.21 -23.37
CA GLU A 581 11.07 18.77 -23.10
C GLU A 581 11.49 18.41 -21.66
N ASP A 582 12.54 19.03 -21.13
CA ASP A 582 12.95 18.82 -19.74
C ASP A 582 11.92 19.39 -18.74
N LYS A 583 11.25 20.49 -19.09
CA LYS A 583 10.12 21.01 -18.30
C LYS A 583 8.92 20.06 -18.33
N HIS A 584 8.54 19.58 -19.51
CA HIS A 584 7.44 18.62 -19.69
C HIS A 584 7.72 17.32 -18.92
N ASN A 585 8.94 16.77 -19.03
CA ASN A 585 9.37 15.62 -18.23
C ASN A 585 9.30 15.90 -16.72
N ASN A 586 9.79 17.07 -16.25
CA ASN A 586 9.62 17.48 -14.85
C ASN A 586 8.13 17.60 -14.46
N ALA A 587 7.23 18.04 -15.34
CA ALA A 587 5.81 18.14 -15.06
C ALA A 587 5.15 16.75 -14.93
N LEU A 588 5.54 15.78 -15.75
CA LEU A 588 5.15 14.37 -15.61
C LEU A 588 5.69 13.76 -14.31
N VAL A 589 6.97 14.00 -13.97
CA VAL A 589 7.57 13.58 -12.69
C VAL A 589 6.86 14.24 -11.50
N SER A 590 6.52 15.53 -11.58
CA SER A 590 5.70 16.22 -10.58
C SER A 590 4.34 15.52 -10.39
N TYR A 591 3.68 15.11 -11.47
CA TYR A 591 2.39 14.43 -11.36
C TYR A 591 2.53 13.07 -10.65
N ALA A 592 3.53 12.27 -11.03
CA ALA A 592 3.78 10.96 -10.44
C ALA A 592 4.24 11.05 -8.97
N LEU A 593 5.11 12.00 -8.62
CA LEU A 593 5.47 12.31 -7.24
C LEU A 593 4.25 12.77 -6.44
N GLY A 594 3.40 13.62 -7.00
CA GLY A 594 2.13 14.02 -6.38
C GLY A 594 1.27 12.81 -5.99
N GLN A 595 1.15 11.84 -6.89
CA GLN A 595 0.45 10.57 -6.61
C GLN A 595 1.16 9.74 -5.52
N CYS A 596 2.50 9.64 -5.55
CA CYS A 596 3.26 8.94 -4.52
C CYS A 596 3.04 9.54 -3.12
N TRP A 597 3.19 10.86 -2.98
CA TRP A 597 2.99 11.56 -1.71
C TRP A 597 1.53 11.50 -1.23
N PHE A 598 0.55 11.44 -2.15
CA PHE A 598 -0.86 11.22 -1.82
C PHE A 598 -1.11 9.82 -1.23
N GLN A 599 -0.52 8.76 -1.81
CA GLN A 599 -0.63 7.38 -1.28
C GLN A 599 0.03 7.21 0.11
N LEU A 600 1.00 8.06 0.45
CA LEU A 600 1.60 8.13 1.79
C LEU A 600 0.83 9.04 2.78
N GLY A 601 -0.29 9.65 2.37
CA GLY A 601 -1.06 10.58 3.21
C GLY A 601 -0.37 11.94 3.44
N ILE A 602 0.68 12.27 2.68
CA ILE A 602 1.46 13.51 2.84
C ILE A 602 0.89 14.58 1.91
N TYR A 603 -0.37 14.94 2.18
CA TYR A 603 -1.20 15.78 1.31
C TYR A 603 -0.62 17.18 1.01
N GLU A 604 0.26 17.71 1.86
CA GLU A 604 0.94 18.98 1.56
C GLU A 604 1.99 18.85 0.45
N ALA A 605 2.79 17.78 0.47
CA ALA A 605 3.75 17.52 -0.60
C ALA A 605 2.98 17.21 -1.89
N ALA A 606 1.97 16.35 -1.81
CA ALA A 606 1.11 15.99 -2.94
C ALA A 606 0.49 17.23 -3.63
N ALA A 607 -0.17 18.13 -2.88
CA ALA A 607 -0.76 19.34 -3.44
C ALA A 607 0.26 20.28 -4.11
N ARG A 608 1.46 20.43 -3.54
CA ARG A 608 2.55 21.20 -4.15
C ARG A 608 3.01 20.59 -5.48
N PHE A 609 3.19 19.27 -5.51
CA PHE A 609 3.60 18.54 -6.72
C PHE A 609 2.51 18.55 -7.80
N PHE A 610 1.23 18.39 -7.47
CA PHE A 610 0.13 18.53 -8.44
C PHE A 610 0.03 19.97 -9.00
N SER A 611 0.20 21.00 -8.16
CA SER A 611 0.23 22.37 -8.66
C SER A 611 1.50 22.73 -9.43
N SER A 612 2.58 21.97 -9.28
CA SER A 612 3.80 22.06 -10.11
C SER A 612 3.56 21.44 -11.49
N ALA A 613 3.06 20.20 -11.55
CA ALA A 613 2.71 19.50 -12.79
C ALA A 613 1.81 20.33 -13.71
N ARG A 614 0.77 20.95 -13.13
CA ARG A 614 -0.18 21.83 -13.84
C ARG A 614 0.50 22.95 -14.63
N GLY A 615 1.60 23.53 -14.15
CA GLY A 615 2.19 24.75 -14.69
C GLY A 615 2.62 24.64 -16.17
N GLU A 616 3.11 23.47 -16.58
CA GLU A 616 3.56 23.21 -17.96
C GLU A 616 2.50 22.42 -18.76
N LEU A 617 1.70 21.57 -18.09
CA LEU A 617 0.67 20.75 -18.76
C LEU A 617 -0.55 21.57 -19.23
N GLU A 618 -0.82 22.73 -18.62
CA GLU A 618 -1.96 23.60 -18.96
C GLU A 618 -1.90 24.17 -20.39
N GLU A 619 -0.70 24.39 -20.94
CA GLU A 619 -0.51 24.84 -22.32
C GLU A 619 -0.40 23.67 -23.34
N SER A 620 -0.42 22.41 -22.89
CA SER A 620 -0.30 21.25 -23.78
C SER A 620 -1.57 21.02 -24.59
N THR A 621 -1.39 20.63 -25.86
CA THR A 621 -2.47 20.17 -26.74
C THR A 621 -2.59 18.64 -26.80
N ASP A 622 -1.74 17.91 -26.08
CA ASP A 622 -1.80 16.45 -26.02
C ASP A 622 -3.00 15.97 -25.17
N PRO A 623 -3.79 14.98 -25.62
CA PRO A 623 -4.96 14.50 -24.89
C PRO A 623 -4.64 13.94 -23.50
N ASP A 624 -3.53 13.22 -23.34
CA ASP A 624 -3.15 12.64 -22.05
C ASP A 624 -2.65 13.71 -21.10
N ASP A 625 -1.90 14.71 -21.57
CA ASP A 625 -1.47 15.85 -20.75
C ASP A 625 -2.66 16.66 -20.25
N VAL A 626 -3.66 16.89 -21.10
CA VAL A 626 -4.92 17.52 -20.73
C VAL A 626 -5.63 16.70 -19.65
N ILE A 627 -5.62 15.36 -19.75
CA ILE A 627 -6.17 14.49 -18.70
C ILE A 627 -5.35 14.57 -17.41
N ARG A 628 -4.00 14.58 -17.48
CA ARG A 628 -3.11 14.73 -16.31
C ARG A 628 -3.27 16.09 -15.64
N TRP A 629 -3.46 17.16 -16.42
CA TRP A 629 -3.73 18.52 -15.95
C TRP A 629 -5.04 18.61 -15.15
N ILE A 630 -6.15 18.11 -15.72
CA ILE A 630 -7.45 18.10 -15.02
C ILE A 630 -7.39 17.17 -13.80
N SER A 631 -6.79 15.99 -13.94
CA SER A 631 -6.58 15.05 -12.82
C SER A 631 -5.70 15.65 -11.71
N SER A 632 -4.73 16.50 -12.04
CA SER A 632 -3.93 17.22 -11.04
C SER A 632 -4.80 18.17 -10.22
N ILE A 633 -5.77 18.85 -10.84
CA ILE A 633 -6.71 19.75 -10.14
C ILE A 633 -7.67 18.94 -9.27
N GLU A 634 -8.17 17.78 -9.74
CA GLU A 634 -8.98 16.84 -8.96
C GLU A 634 -8.20 16.30 -7.74
N LEU A 635 -6.97 15.82 -7.94
CA LEU A 635 -6.13 15.26 -6.87
C LEU A 635 -5.64 16.34 -5.88
N GLU A 636 -5.36 17.57 -6.33
CA GLU A 636 -5.11 18.72 -5.45
C GLU A 636 -6.37 19.05 -4.62
N GLY A 637 -7.57 18.96 -5.21
CA GLY A 637 -8.84 19.06 -4.50
C GLY A 637 -9.03 17.99 -3.42
N LEU A 638 -8.67 16.73 -3.71
CA LEU A 638 -8.65 15.64 -2.73
C LEU A 638 -7.61 15.88 -1.62
N CYS A 639 -6.43 16.42 -1.93
CA CYS A 639 -5.45 16.81 -0.91
C CYS A 639 -6.03 17.83 0.07
N TYR A 640 -6.77 18.84 -0.40
CA TYR A 640 -7.46 19.80 0.47
C TYR A 640 -8.62 19.16 1.24
N TYR A 641 -9.33 18.21 0.65
CA TYR A 641 -10.44 17.50 1.30
C TYR A 641 -9.96 16.70 2.52
N GLU A 642 -8.91 15.87 2.37
CA GLU A 642 -8.34 15.08 3.47
C GLU A 642 -7.71 15.95 4.57
N ARG A 643 -7.26 17.16 4.22
CA ARG A 643 -6.80 18.18 5.18
C ARG A 643 -7.94 18.91 5.91
N GLY A 644 -9.20 18.68 5.53
CA GLY A 644 -10.38 19.39 6.06
C GLY A 644 -10.56 20.81 5.52
N GLU A 645 -9.86 21.19 4.44
CA GLU A 645 -9.87 22.52 3.82
C GLU A 645 -10.97 22.63 2.76
N TYR A 646 -12.20 22.27 3.15
CA TYR A 646 -13.34 22.02 2.25
C TYR A 646 -13.72 23.16 1.28
N GLU A 647 -13.42 24.44 1.61
CA GLU A 647 -13.64 25.56 0.68
C GLU A 647 -12.66 25.54 -0.51
N GLN A 648 -11.39 25.18 -0.26
CA GLN A 648 -10.37 25.04 -1.30
C GLN A 648 -10.63 23.78 -2.13
N ALA A 649 -10.96 22.66 -1.48
CA ALA A 649 -11.37 21.42 -2.13
C ALA A 649 -12.55 21.66 -3.09
N PHE A 650 -13.63 22.30 -2.62
CA PHE A 650 -14.79 22.66 -3.44
C PHE A 650 -14.40 23.55 -4.64
N SER A 651 -13.49 24.52 -4.44
CA SER A 651 -13.03 25.39 -5.53
C SER A 651 -12.25 24.61 -6.60
N LYS A 652 -11.44 23.64 -6.21
CA LYS A 652 -10.68 22.78 -7.13
C LYS A 652 -11.57 21.79 -7.87
N PHE A 653 -12.49 21.12 -7.18
CA PHE A 653 -13.47 20.24 -7.83
C PHE A 653 -14.36 20.99 -8.83
N SER A 654 -14.73 22.25 -8.52
CA SER A 654 -15.47 23.11 -9.47
C SER A 654 -14.67 23.37 -10.76
N GLN A 655 -13.37 23.69 -10.63
CA GLN A 655 -12.48 23.91 -11.78
C GLN A 655 -12.30 22.63 -12.62
N ALA A 656 -12.09 21.48 -11.98
CA ALA A 656 -12.01 20.20 -12.68
C ALA A 656 -13.33 19.85 -13.39
N LEU A 657 -14.48 20.10 -12.75
CA LEU A 657 -15.81 19.82 -13.29
C LEU A 657 -16.09 20.66 -14.55
N GLU A 658 -15.76 21.96 -14.52
CA GLU A 658 -15.87 22.85 -15.68
C GLU A 658 -15.01 22.33 -16.85
N LEU A 659 -13.76 21.91 -16.60
CA LEU A 659 -12.86 21.41 -17.65
C LEU A 659 -13.29 20.05 -18.24
N TYR A 660 -13.73 19.09 -17.41
CA TYR A 660 -14.32 17.83 -17.90
C TYR A 660 -15.57 18.08 -18.75
N HIS A 661 -16.42 19.02 -18.33
CA HIS A 661 -17.67 19.34 -19.02
C HIS A 661 -17.43 20.08 -20.34
N GLU A 662 -16.58 21.11 -20.38
CA GLU A 662 -16.28 21.89 -21.59
C GLU A 662 -15.56 21.06 -22.66
N ARG A 663 -14.61 20.20 -22.26
CA ARG A 663 -13.87 19.33 -23.19
C ARG A 663 -14.57 17.99 -23.48
N HIS A 664 -15.72 17.72 -22.84
CA HIS A 664 -16.52 16.49 -22.99
C HIS A 664 -15.76 15.19 -22.69
N ILE A 665 -14.78 15.21 -21.78
CA ILE A 665 -13.82 14.12 -21.58
C ILE A 665 -14.40 12.92 -20.80
N SER A 666 -15.12 13.15 -19.69
CA SER A 666 -15.66 12.06 -18.87
C SER A 666 -16.90 12.48 -18.08
N ARG A 667 -18.06 11.97 -18.50
CA ARG A 667 -19.33 12.09 -17.76
C ARG A 667 -19.32 11.35 -16.42
N LEU A 668 -18.42 10.37 -16.25
CA LEU A 668 -18.26 9.64 -14.98
C LEU A 668 -17.53 10.50 -13.94
N ASN A 669 -16.47 11.20 -14.35
CA ASN A 669 -15.77 12.17 -13.48
C ASN A 669 -16.67 13.35 -13.13
N GLU A 670 -17.54 13.81 -14.04
CA GLU A 670 -18.57 14.82 -13.70
C GLU A 670 -19.47 14.38 -12.52
N VAL A 671 -19.91 13.11 -12.47
CA VAL A 671 -20.69 12.58 -11.33
C VAL A 671 -19.85 12.54 -10.04
N ILE A 672 -18.63 12.02 -10.11
CA ILE A 672 -17.73 11.89 -8.96
C ILE A 672 -17.37 13.26 -8.37
N LEU A 673 -17.09 14.25 -9.21
CA LEU A 673 -16.81 15.62 -8.77
C LEU A 673 -18.04 16.30 -8.16
N LEU A 674 -19.23 16.12 -8.72
CA LEU A 674 -20.47 16.59 -8.10
C LEU A 674 -20.70 15.97 -6.71
N MET A 675 -20.35 14.69 -6.53
CA MET A 675 -20.37 14.02 -5.22
C MET A 675 -19.36 14.63 -4.25
N HIS A 676 -18.08 14.74 -4.61
CA HIS A 676 -17.07 15.37 -3.76
C HIS A 676 -17.43 16.83 -3.40
N MET A 677 -18.02 17.58 -4.34
CA MET A 677 -18.54 18.93 -4.11
C MET A 677 -19.73 18.95 -3.13
N ALA A 678 -20.66 18.00 -3.22
CA ALA A 678 -21.76 17.85 -2.25
C ALA A 678 -21.23 17.54 -0.84
N VAL A 679 -20.27 16.63 -0.71
CA VAL A 679 -19.65 16.27 0.59
C VAL A 679 -18.87 17.45 1.19
N CYS A 680 -18.11 18.21 0.38
CA CYS A 680 -17.50 19.47 0.83
C CYS A 680 -18.55 20.47 1.36
N LYS A 681 -19.69 20.62 0.67
CA LYS A 681 -20.78 21.50 1.12
C LYS A 681 -21.47 20.99 2.39
N PHE A 682 -21.57 19.69 2.57
CA PHE A 682 -22.06 19.05 3.79
C PHE A 682 -21.15 19.36 5.00
N HIS A 683 -19.84 19.18 4.88
CA HIS A 683 -18.89 19.53 5.95
C HIS A 683 -18.87 21.03 6.29
N LEU A 684 -19.09 21.89 5.30
CA LEU A 684 -19.25 23.35 5.49
C LEU A 684 -20.61 23.75 6.10
N GLY A 685 -21.50 22.80 6.40
CA GLY A 685 -22.85 23.06 6.93
C GLY A 685 -23.83 23.67 5.91
N GLN A 686 -23.48 23.68 4.63
CA GLN A 686 -24.26 24.27 3.53
C GLN A 686 -25.22 23.23 2.95
N TYR A 687 -26.01 22.59 3.82
CA TYR A 687 -26.74 21.34 3.52
C TYR A 687 -27.71 21.42 2.34
N GLN A 688 -28.39 22.56 2.12
CA GLN A 688 -29.25 22.70 0.94
C GLN A 688 -28.43 22.60 -0.36
N THR A 689 -27.30 23.30 -0.44
CA THR A 689 -26.40 23.23 -1.61
C THR A 689 -25.77 21.84 -1.76
N ALA A 690 -25.57 21.10 -0.66
CA ALA A 690 -25.17 19.69 -0.72
C ALA A 690 -26.27 18.81 -1.35
N LEU A 691 -27.55 18.98 -0.96
CA LEU A 691 -28.67 18.31 -1.63
C LEU A 691 -28.76 18.69 -3.12
N ASP A 692 -28.71 19.99 -3.43
CA ASP A 692 -28.81 20.50 -4.80
C ASP A 692 -27.73 19.89 -5.72
N LEU A 693 -26.53 19.61 -5.19
CA LEU A 693 -25.42 18.97 -5.91
C LEU A 693 -25.56 17.44 -5.98
N ALA A 694 -26.03 16.79 -4.91
CA ALA A 694 -26.26 15.34 -4.90
C ALA A 694 -27.42 14.94 -5.82
N ASP A 695 -28.49 15.73 -5.90
CA ASP A 695 -29.58 15.54 -6.88
C ASP A 695 -29.08 15.72 -8.33
N GLN A 696 -28.13 16.64 -8.57
CA GLN A 696 -27.47 16.78 -9.87
C GLN A 696 -26.58 15.57 -10.20
N ALA A 697 -25.81 15.06 -9.23
CA ALA A 697 -25.03 13.83 -9.40
C ALA A 697 -25.95 12.65 -9.73
N MET A 698 -27.09 12.49 -9.04
CA MET A 698 -28.06 11.41 -9.28
C MET A 698 -28.67 11.53 -10.67
N ALA A 699 -29.16 12.72 -11.02
CA ALA A 699 -29.76 12.97 -12.33
C ALA A 699 -28.75 12.88 -13.49
N LEU A 700 -27.45 12.93 -13.25
CA LEU A 700 -26.41 12.66 -14.25
C LEU A 700 -26.04 11.17 -14.29
N ALA A 701 -25.95 10.53 -13.12
CA ALA A 701 -25.74 9.10 -12.95
C ALA A 701 -26.79 8.29 -13.72
N GLU A 702 -28.08 8.51 -13.43
CA GLU A 702 -29.21 7.83 -14.11
C GLU A 702 -29.21 7.94 -15.65
N LYS A 703 -28.54 8.95 -16.23
CA LYS A 703 -28.47 9.19 -17.67
C LYS A 703 -27.18 8.67 -18.33
N THR A 704 -26.13 8.48 -17.55
CA THR A 704 -24.78 8.15 -18.03
C THR A 704 -24.46 6.66 -17.87
N LEU A 705 -25.06 6.04 -16.85
CA LEU A 705 -24.59 4.78 -16.29
C LEU A 705 -25.28 3.55 -16.93
N VAL A 706 -24.64 3.02 -17.97
CA VAL A 706 -25.15 1.90 -18.79
C VAL A 706 -24.51 0.53 -18.43
N SER A 707 -23.48 0.50 -17.58
CA SER A 707 -22.76 -0.74 -17.20
C SER A 707 -22.85 -1.05 -15.69
N PRO A 708 -23.34 -2.24 -15.26
CA PRO A 708 -23.72 -2.51 -13.86
C PRO A 708 -22.73 -2.20 -12.72
N SER A 709 -21.52 -2.78 -12.67
CA SER A 709 -20.67 -2.79 -11.46
C SER A 709 -20.33 -1.40 -10.90
N LYS A 710 -19.61 -0.58 -11.69
CA LYS A 710 -19.17 0.77 -11.32
C LYS A 710 -20.35 1.70 -11.07
N THR A 711 -21.46 1.46 -11.79
CA THR A 711 -22.73 2.18 -11.61
C THR A 711 -23.30 1.97 -10.22
N PHE A 712 -23.45 0.72 -9.79
CA PHE A 712 -24.06 0.42 -8.51
C PHE A 712 -23.21 0.87 -7.31
N GLN A 713 -21.87 0.84 -7.41
CA GLN A 713 -21.00 1.40 -6.37
C GLN A 713 -21.19 2.91 -6.18
N ILE A 714 -21.21 3.66 -7.28
CA ILE A 714 -21.43 5.12 -7.26
C ILE A 714 -22.84 5.47 -6.76
N LEU A 715 -23.86 4.72 -7.18
CA LEU A 715 -25.23 4.90 -6.70
C LEU A 715 -25.37 4.59 -5.21
N ALA A 716 -24.74 3.51 -4.71
CA ALA A 716 -24.76 3.16 -3.29
C ALA A 716 -24.14 4.27 -2.41
N GLU A 717 -22.97 4.77 -2.79
CA GLU A 717 -22.30 5.87 -2.10
C GLU A 717 -23.13 7.16 -2.17
N LEU A 718 -23.72 7.47 -3.33
CA LEU A 718 -24.57 8.66 -3.50
C LEU A 718 -25.85 8.59 -2.64
N TYR A 719 -26.51 7.43 -2.55
CA TYR A 719 -27.61 7.20 -1.62
C TYR A 719 -27.16 7.33 -0.16
N TYR A 720 -25.96 6.85 0.18
CA TYR A 720 -25.38 6.99 1.52
C TYR A 720 -25.14 8.45 1.91
N GLN A 721 -24.56 9.25 1.00
CA GLN A 721 -24.32 10.68 1.20
C GLN A 721 -25.62 11.49 1.26
N LEU A 722 -26.60 11.21 0.37
CA LEU A 722 -27.94 11.81 0.46
C LEU A 722 -28.57 11.56 1.84
N GLY A 723 -28.48 10.33 2.36
CA GLY A 723 -28.94 10.00 3.70
C GLY A 723 -28.25 10.81 4.81
N GLN A 724 -26.93 10.99 4.73
CA GLN A 724 -26.19 11.85 5.68
C GLN A 724 -26.66 13.30 5.65
N ILE A 725 -26.89 13.87 4.46
CA ILE A 725 -27.37 15.25 4.31
C ILE A 725 -28.81 15.39 4.83
N TYR A 726 -29.68 14.40 4.62
CA TYR A 726 -31.03 14.39 5.17
C TYR A 726 -31.06 14.32 6.71
N ASP A 727 -30.19 13.50 7.34
CA ASP A 727 -30.03 13.49 8.80
C ASP A 727 -29.63 14.87 9.36
N LYS A 728 -28.66 15.55 8.73
CA LYS A 728 -28.21 16.89 9.20
C LYS A 728 -29.18 18.03 8.89
N THR A 729 -30.09 17.87 7.92
CA THR A 729 -31.24 18.78 7.74
C THR A 729 -32.42 18.46 8.66
N GLY A 730 -32.40 17.30 9.33
CA GLY A 730 -33.41 16.85 10.29
C GLY A 730 -34.55 16.03 9.69
N ASP A 731 -34.51 15.69 8.41
CA ASP A 731 -35.46 14.76 7.77
C ASP A 731 -34.96 13.31 7.92
N ILE A 732 -34.98 12.81 9.15
CA ILE A 732 -34.51 11.45 9.51
C ILE A 732 -35.29 10.38 8.74
N SER A 733 -36.56 10.63 8.40
CA SER A 733 -37.38 9.72 7.60
C SER A 733 -36.80 9.55 6.18
N ARG A 734 -36.46 10.64 5.49
CA ARG A 734 -35.74 10.54 4.21
C ARG A 734 -34.35 9.95 4.36
N ALA A 735 -33.63 10.27 5.45
CA ALA A 735 -32.32 9.70 5.70
C ALA A 735 -32.37 8.16 5.72
N ILE A 736 -33.37 7.59 6.40
CA ILE A 736 -33.68 6.16 6.39
C ILE A 736 -34.06 5.67 4.98
N GLU A 737 -34.96 6.35 4.26
CA GLU A 737 -35.36 5.95 2.89
C GLU A 737 -34.16 5.87 1.92
N GLU A 738 -33.23 6.83 1.96
CA GLU A 738 -32.02 6.82 1.13
C GLU A 738 -31.00 5.78 1.60
N TRP A 739 -30.74 5.64 2.90
CA TRP A 739 -29.86 4.60 3.42
C TRP A 739 -30.38 3.18 3.16
N GLU A 740 -31.69 2.96 3.18
CA GLU A 740 -32.26 1.69 2.74
C GLU A 740 -32.07 1.46 1.22
N LYS A 741 -32.09 2.50 0.38
CA LYS A 741 -31.74 2.36 -1.05
C LYS A 741 -30.26 2.00 -1.20
N ALA A 742 -29.38 2.63 -0.43
CA ALA A 742 -27.96 2.25 -0.36
C ALA A 742 -27.83 0.77 0.00
N VAL A 743 -28.42 0.29 1.11
CA VAL A 743 -28.39 -1.13 1.51
C VAL A 743 -28.99 -2.06 0.44
N ARG A 744 -30.11 -1.70 -0.20
CA ARG A 744 -30.72 -2.51 -1.28
C ARG A 744 -29.82 -2.63 -2.51
N VAL A 745 -29.19 -1.54 -2.94
CA VAL A 745 -28.18 -1.58 -4.01
C VAL A 745 -26.98 -2.43 -3.56
N ILE A 746 -26.49 -2.20 -2.34
CA ILE A 746 -25.31 -2.86 -1.78
C ILE A 746 -25.48 -4.37 -1.67
N GLU A 747 -26.67 -4.83 -1.29
CA GLU A 747 -27.01 -6.25 -1.26
C GLU A 747 -27.05 -6.87 -2.67
N GLY A 748 -27.47 -6.10 -3.68
CA GLY A 748 -27.55 -6.54 -5.07
C GLY A 748 -26.19 -6.75 -5.77
N ILE A 749 -25.18 -5.91 -5.52
CA ILE A 749 -23.87 -6.01 -6.22
C ILE A 749 -23.14 -7.33 -5.92
N ARG A 750 -23.46 -8.03 -4.82
CA ARG A 750 -22.66 -9.20 -4.40
C ARG A 750 -22.68 -10.40 -5.35
N ALA A 751 -23.67 -10.51 -6.24
CA ALA A 751 -23.64 -11.48 -7.33
C ALA A 751 -22.55 -11.19 -8.40
N TYR A 752 -22.11 -9.93 -8.50
CA TYR A 752 -21.28 -9.39 -9.58
C TYR A 752 -19.78 -9.43 -9.25
N MET A 753 -19.38 -9.58 -7.98
CA MET A 753 -17.99 -9.41 -7.54
C MET A 753 -17.21 -10.73 -7.45
N ARG A 754 -16.36 -10.95 -8.46
CA ARG A 754 -15.54 -12.15 -8.67
C ARG A 754 -14.36 -12.33 -7.69
N GLN A 755 -13.89 -11.28 -6.99
CA GLN A 755 -12.66 -11.33 -6.19
C GLN A 755 -12.87 -10.91 -4.72
N ALA A 756 -12.20 -11.61 -3.80
CA ALA A 756 -12.47 -11.55 -2.35
C ALA A 756 -12.15 -10.19 -1.71
N TYR A 757 -10.98 -9.60 -1.99
CA TYR A 757 -10.57 -8.32 -1.43
C TYR A 757 -11.46 -7.14 -1.90
N LEU A 758 -12.14 -7.26 -3.07
CA LEU A 758 -13.16 -6.29 -3.49
C LEU A 758 -14.34 -6.31 -2.52
N LYS A 759 -14.70 -7.49 -1.96
CA LYS A 759 -15.72 -7.60 -0.92
C LYS A 759 -15.21 -7.02 0.41
N GLN A 760 -13.95 -7.27 0.81
CA GLN A 760 -13.37 -6.76 2.07
C GLN A 760 -13.51 -5.25 2.23
N ARG A 761 -13.03 -4.43 1.29
CA ARG A 761 -13.17 -2.96 1.37
C ARG A 761 -14.64 -2.50 1.23
N TYR A 762 -15.44 -3.29 0.52
CA TYR A 762 -16.87 -3.04 0.33
C TYR A 762 -17.72 -3.33 1.58
N LEU A 763 -17.27 -4.20 2.50
CA LEU A 763 -17.85 -4.32 3.84
C LEU A 763 -17.82 -2.97 4.59
N GLY A 764 -16.80 -2.13 4.39
CA GLY A 764 -16.72 -0.81 5.03
C GLY A 764 -17.90 0.11 4.70
N VAL A 765 -18.23 0.27 3.41
CA VAL A 765 -19.38 1.09 2.96
C VAL A 765 -20.71 0.46 3.38
N ASN A 766 -20.79 -0.87 3.31
CA ASN A 766 -21.94 -1.67 3.76
C ASN A 766 -22.23 -1.44 5.26
N LEU A 767 -21.22 -1.62 6.12
CA LEU A 767 -21.29 -1.40 7.58
C LEU A 767 -21.57 0.07 7.93
N GLY A 768 -21.07 1.03 7.14
CA GLY A 768 -21.42 2.45 7.27
C GLY A 768 -22.92 2.71 7.11
N CYS A 769 -23.54 2.13 6.07
CA CYS A 769 -24.99 2.24 5.83
C CYS A 769 -25.80 1.57 6.96
N TYR A 770 -25.40 0.38 7.40
CA TYR A 770 -26.03 -0.31 8.54
C TYR A 770 -25.93 0.50 9.83
N SER A 771 -24.75 1.03 10.15
CA SER A 771 -24.51 1.84 11.36
C SER A 771 -25.35 3.13 11.37
N ALA A 772 -25.49 3.77 10.21
CA ALA A 772 -26.33 4.96 10.06
C ALA A 772 -27.82 4.66 10.31
N LEU A 773 -28.37 3.59 9.72
CA LEU A 773 -29.74 3.13 9.97
C LEU A 773 -29.97 2.77 11.44
N ILE A 774 -29.08 1.95 12.02
CA ILE A 774 -29.11 1.57 13.44
C ILE A 774 -29.13 2.81 14.35
N ARG A 775 -28.35 3.85 14.02
CA ARG A 775 -28.34 5.12 14.77
C ARG A 775 -29.61 5.95 14.56
N ALA A 776 -30.19 5.93 13.37
CA ALA A 776 -31.45 6.62 13.06
C ALA A 776 -32.61 6.02 13.86
N PHE A 777 -32.81 4.70 13.77
CA PHE A 777 -33.85 3.99 14.54
C PHE A 777 -33.65 4.14 16.05
N TYR A 778 -32.41 4.11 16.55
CA TYR A 778 -32.12 4.40 17.97
C TYR A 778 -32.57 5.82 18.36
N THR A 779 -32.35 6.81 17.49
CA THR A 779 -32.75 8.21 17.72
C THR A 779 -34.28 8.37 17.71
N LEU A 780 -34.99 7.63 16.85
CA LEU A 780 -36.45 7.53 16.84
C LEU A 780 -37.01 6.71 18.01
N ARG A 781 -36.16 5.93 18.70
CA ARG A 781 -36.49 4.96 19.77
C ARG A 781 -37.21 3.70 19.28
N GLU A 782 -37.03 3.38 18.01
CA GLU A 782 -37.57 2.22 17.31
C GLU A 782 -36.65 1.02 17.57
N SER A 783 -36.72 0.51 18.81
CA SER A 783 -35.74 -0.44 19.37
C SER A 783 -35.84 -1.87 18.82
N GLU A 784 -36.95 -2.26 18.21
CA GLU A 784 -37.08 -3.56 17.53
C GLU A 784 -36.43 -3.48 16.14
N GLU A 785 -36.54 -2.33 15.48
CA GLU A 785 -35.95 -1.97 14.19
C GLU A 785 -34.42 -1.86 14.31
N VAL A 786 -33.92 -1.26 15.40
CA VAL A 786 -32.49 -1.32 15.79
C VAL A 786 -31.99 -2.76 15.85
N LEU A 787 -32.73 -3.66 16.51
CA LEU A 787 -32.35 -5.08 16.59
C LEU A 787 -32.38 -5.76 15.21
N GLN A 788 -33.40 -5.48 14.39
CA GLN A 788 -33.53 -6.07 13.05
C GLN A 788 -32.35 -5.70 12.15
N TYR A 789 -31.88 -4.44 12.18
CA TYR A 789 -30.73 -4.01 11.39
C TYR A 789 -29.38 -4.49 11.96
N ILE A 790 -29.22 -4.63 13.28
CA ILE A 790 -28.05 -5.29 13.90
C ILE A 790 -27.95 -6.75 13.45
N GLU A 791 -29.04 -7.51 13.54
CA GLU A 791 -29.08 -8.92 13.13
C GLU A 791 -28.83 -9.09 11.63
N ARG A 792 -29.39 -8.19 10.79
CA ARG A 792 -29.16 -8.20 9.34
C ARG A 792 -27.71 -7.91 8.97
N ALA A 793 -27.05 -6.96 9.66
CA ALA A 793 -25.63 -6.70 9.49
C ALA A 793 -24.78 -7.95 9.84
N LYS A 794 -24.96 -8.52 11.03
CA LYS A 794 -24.23 -9.74 11.47
C LYS A 794 -24.45 -10.93 10.55
N ALA A 795 -25.68 -11.12 10.07
CA ALA A 795 -25.98 -12.14 9.06
C ALA A 795 -25.25 -11.86 7.73
N ARG A 796 -25.19 -10.60 7.28
CA ARG A 796 -24.59 -10.24 5.97
C ARG A 796 -23.09 -10.50 5.91
N THR A 797 -22.35 -10.15 6.97
CA THR A 797 -20.93 -10.47 7.17
C THR A 797 -20.65 -11.98 7.02
N LEU A 798 -21.45 -12.82 7.67
CA LEU A 798 -21.28 -14.27 7.61
C LEU A 798 -21.47 -14.82 6.18
N VAL A 799 -22.45 -14.30 5.43
CA VAL A 799 -22.64 -14.74 4.04
C VAL A 799 -21.50 -14.24 3.13
N ASP A 800 -20.93 -13.06 3.39
CA ASP A 800 -19.72 -12.57 2.70
C ASP A 800 -18.54 -13.54 2.89
N MET A 801 -18.32 -14.00 4.13
CA MET A 801 -17.29 -14.98 4.47
C MET A 801 -17.48 -16.33 3.75
N MET A 802 -18.72 -16.82 3.69
CA MET A 802 -19.03 -18.08 3.00
C MET A 802 -18.89 -17.98 1.48
N GLU A 803 -19.42 -16.92 0.85
CA GLU A 803 -19.21 -16.65 -0.57
C GLU A 803 -17.72 -16.50 -0.91
N THR A 804 -16.95 -15.87 -0.02
CA THR A 804 -15.50 -15.70 -0.18
C THR A 804 -14.78 -17.04 -0.22
N ALA A 805 -15.03 -17.92 0.77
CA ALA A 805 -14.45 -19.26 0.78
C ALA A 805 -14.92 -20.13 -0.40
N MET A 806 -16.16 -19.96 -0.88
CA MET A 806 -16.62 -20.63 -2.11
C MET A 806 -15.79 -20.20 -3.33
N ILE A 807 -15.42 -18.92 -3.43
CA ILE A 807 -14.60 -18.41 -4.53
C ILE A 807 -13.14 -18.85 -4.39
N THR A 808 -12.50 -18.63 -3.24
CA THR A 808 -11.04 -18.79 -3.06
C THR A 808 -10.59 -20.16 -2.58
N GLN A 809 -11.39 -20.86 -1.77
CA GLN A 809 -10.99 -22.06 -1.01
C GLN A 809 -12.08 -23.14 -1.02
N SER A 810 -12.70 -23.39 -2.17
CA SER A 810 -13.77 -24.39 -2.32
C SER A 810 -13.35 -25.83 -1.98
N GLU A 811 -12.04 -26.11 -1.90
CA GLU A 811 -11.47 -27.38 -1.43
C GLU A 811 -11.62 -27.59 0.09
N PHE A 812 -11.80 -26.53 0.88
CA PHE A 812 -12.05 -26.61 2.32
C PHE A 812 -13.55 -26.65 2.65
N LEU A 813 -14.47 -26.70 1.67
CA LEU A 813 -15.91 -26.68 1.90
C LEU A 813 -16.57 -28.05 1.61
N PRO A 814 -17.79 -28.31 2.13
CA PRO A 814 -18.49 -29.58 1.86
C PRO A 814 -18.76 -29.77 0.37
N SER A 815 -18.73 -31.01 -0.09
CA SER A 815 -18.99 -31.41 -1.48
C SER A 815 -20.28 -30.83 -2.07
N GLU A 816 -21.30 -30.72 -1.25
CA GLU A 816 -22.63 -30.16 -1.49
C GLU A 816 -22.57 -28.68 -1.92
N THR A 817 -21.56 -27.94 -1.45
CA THR A 817 -21.34 -26.53 -1.81
C THR A 817 -20.53 -26.34 -3.09
N GLN A 818 -19.96 -27.40 -3.68
CA GLN A 818 -19.04 -27.27 -4.83
C GLN A 818 -19.76 -26.70 -6.05
N THR A 819 -20.97 -27.18 -6.37
CA THR A 819 -21.80 -26.66 -7.48
C THR A 819 -22.26 -25.22 -7.24
N ALA A 820 -22.52 -24.83 -5.98
CA ALA A 820 -22.77 -23.42 -5.65
C ALA A 820 -21.51 -22.56 -5.87
N SER A 821 -20.33 -23.10 -5.57
CA SER A 821 -19.03 -22.45 -5.85
C SER A 821 -18.76 -22.33 -7.36
N GLU A 822 -19.09 -23.35 -8.14
CA GLU A 822 -18.94 -23.38 -9.60
C GLU A 822 -19.85 -22.33 -10.25
N LEU A 823 -21.13 -22.28 -9.85
CA LEU A 823 -22.08 -21.28 -10.35
C LEU A 823 -21.72 -19.85 -9.92
N LEU A 824 -21.15 -19.64 -8.72
CA LEU A 824 -20.62 -18.31 -8.34
C LEU A 824 -19.43 -17.89 -9.21
N LYS A 825 -18.52 -18.83 -9.53
CA LYS A 825 -17.36 -18.59 -10.41
C LYS A 825 -17.81 -18.34 -11.86
N GLU A 826 -18.83 -19.07 -12.33
CA GLU A 826 -19.45 -18.85 -13.63
C GLU A 826 -20.16 -17.50 -13.71
N LEU A 827 -20.99 -17.15 -12.71
CA LEU A 827 -21.65 -15.85 -12.62
C LEU A 827 -20.64 -14.69 -12.65
N GLY A 828 -19.60 -14.74 -11.82
CA GLY A 828 -18.54 -13.74 -11.83
C GLY A 828 -17.84 -13.60 -13.18
N GLY A 829 -17.73 -14.67 -13.96
CA GLY A 829 -17.23 -14.64 -15.34
C GLY A 829 -18.25 -14.12 -16.35
N LEU A 830 -19.53 -14.47 -16.23
CA LEU A 830 -20.61 -13.99 -17.11
C LEU A 830 -20.85 -12.49 -16.94
N TYR A 831 -20.75 -11.96 -15.73
CA TYR A 831 -20.81 -10.51 -15.49
C TYR A 831 -19.67 -9.76 -16.18
N GLU A 832 -18.44 -10.27 -16.12
CA GLU A 832 -17.27 -9.69 -16.81
C GLU A 832 -17.49 -9.60 -18.34
N VAL A 833 -18.31 -10.50 -18.92
CA VAL A 833 -18.70 -10.48 -20.35
C VAL A 833 -19.89 -9.56 -20.62
N VAL A 834 -20.89 -9.48 -19.72
CA VAL A 834 -22.04 -8.55 -19.88
C VAL A 834 -21.61 -7.08 -19.75
N GLU A 835 -20.57 -6.82 -18.96
CA GLU A 835 -19.97 -5.50 -18.77
C GLU A 835 -19.02 -5.08 -19.90
N GLU A 836 -18.74 -5.96 -20.87
CA GLU A 836 -18.18 -5.54 -22.16
C GLU A 836 -19.18 -4.61 -22.88
N PRO A 837 -18.83 -3.33 -23.16
CA PRO A 837 -19.54 -2.58 -24.18
C PRO A 837 -19.31 -3.26 -25.52
N SER A 838 -20.39 -3.80 -26.08
CA SER A 838 -20.44 -4.34 -27.42
C SER A 838 -20.10 -3.24 -28.42
N LEU A 839 -19.03 -3.46 -29.20
CA LEU A 839 -18.48 -2.53 -30.17
C LEU A 839 -19.31 -2.51 -31.47
N ASP A 840 -20.60 -2.18 -31.33
CA ASP A 840 -21.54 -1.90 -32.41
C ASP A 840 -22.67 -1.04 -31.83
N VAL A 841 -22.69 0.25 -32.19
CA VAL A 841 -23.78 1.19 -31.85
C VAL A 841 -24.73 1.38 -33.04
N THR A 842 -24.40 0.77 -34.20
CA THR A 842 -25.17 0.88 -35.44
C THR A 842 -26.29 -0.15 -35.54
N HIS A 843 -26.11 -1.32 -34.92
CA HIS A 843 -27.14 -2.34 -34.75
C HIS A 843 -27.63 -2.37 -33.28
N GLY A 844 -28.90 -2.74 -33.10
CA GLY A 844 -29.46 -2.97 -31.76
C GLY A 844 -28.70 -4.11 -31.03
N PRO A 845 -28.87 -4.23 -29.70
CA PRO A 845 -28.09 -5.17 -28.88
C PRO A 845 -28.06 -6.55 -29.53
N SER A 846 -26.85 -7.00 -29.87
CA SER A 846 -26.65 -8.18 -30.70
C SER A 846 -27.33 -9.41 -30.07
N GLU A 847 -27.78 -10.35 -30.91
CA GLU A 847 -28.41 -11.59 -30.43
C GLU A 847 -27.51 -12.29 -29.40
N ALA A 848 -26.18 -12.28 -29.62
CA ALA A 848 -25.20 -12.74 -28.65
C ALA A 848 -25.24 -12.02 -27.29
N ARG A 849 -25.41 -10.68 -27.23
CA ARG A 849 -25.53 -9.97 -25.94
C ARG A 849 -26.85 -10.27 -25.24
N ALA A 850 -27.94 -10.47 -26.00
CA ALA A 850 -29.21 -10.94 -25.45
C ALA A 850 -29.10 -12.38 -24.90
N ASP A 851 -28.42 -13.28 -25.63
CA ASP A 851 -28.15 -14.65 -25.22
C ASP A 851 -27.24 -14.71 -23.97
N ILE A 852 -26.23 -13.83 -23.86
CA ILE A 852 -25.35 -13.78 -22.69
C ILE A 852 -26.10 -13.21 -21.47
N VAL A 853 -26.95 -12.19 -21.62
CA VAL A 853 -27.81 -11.70 -20.53
C VAL A 853 -28.84 -12.75 -20.12
N TYR A 854 -29.38 -13.52 -21.06
CA TYR A 854 -30.24 -14.67 -20.76
C TYR A 854 -29.48 -15.80 -20.06
N THR A 855 -28.24 -16.08 -20.47
CA THR A 855 -27.36 -17.09 -19.83
C THR A 855 -26.98 -16.67 -18.40
N LEU A 856 -26.69 -15.39 -18.20
CA LEU A 856 -26.46 -14.77 -16.89
C LEU A 856 -27.70 -14.94 -15.99
N GLN A 857 -28.88 -14.54 -16.47
CA GLN A 857 -30.13 -14.72 -15.71
C GLN A 857 -30.40 -16.20 -15.41
N TRP A 858 -30.19 -17.09 -16.38
CA TRP A 858 -30.34 -18.53 -16.20
C TRP A 858 -29.36 -19.09 -15.14
N ALA A 859 -28.11 -18.62 -15.13
CA ALA A 859 -27.11 -18.99 -14.12
C ALA A 859 -27.46 -18.43 -12.73
N GLN A 860 -28.08 -17.25 -12.64
CA GLN A 860 -28.64 -16.73 -11.39
C GLN A 860 -29.79 -17.63 -10.91
N GLU A 861 -30.71 -17.99 -11.81
CA GLU A 861 -31.82 -18.92 -11.52
C GLU A 861 -31.31 -20.32 -11.13
N GLN A 862 -30.19 -20.80 -11.69
CA GLN A 862 -29.55 -22.05 -11.26
C GLN A 862 -28.89 -21.91 -9.89
N TYR A 863 -28.18 -20.81 -9.62
CA TYR A 863 -27.56 -20.56 -8.31
C TYR A 863 -28.62 -20.47 -7.21
N GLU A 864 -29.70 -19.72 -7.44
CA GLU A 864 -30.85 -19.70 -6.53
C GLU A 864 -31.50 -21.09 -6.40
N ALA A 865 -31.65 -21.86 -7.47
CA ALA A 865 -32.17 -23.23 -7.39
C ALA A 865 -31.29 -24.14 -6.53
N VAL A 866 -29.96 -24.07 -6.67
CA VAL A 866 -29.00 -24.83 -5.84
C VAL A 866 -29.03 -24.36 -4.39
N LEU A 867 -29.16 -23.06 -4.10
CA LEU A 867 -29.36 -22.58 -2.72
C LEU A 867 -30.68 -23.08 -2.12
N ASN A 868 -31.77 -23.15 -2.90
CA ASN A 868 -33.06 -23.70 -2.46
C ASN A 868 -33.01 -25.24 -2.29
N GLU A 869 -32.18 -25.96 -3.05
CA GLU A 869 -31.95 -27.39 -2.85
C GLU A 869 -31.09 -27.65 -1.60
N LEU A 870 -30.02 -26.86 -1.40
CA LEU A 870 -29.23 -26.85 -0.17
C LEU A 870 -30.07 -26.49 1.06
N GLU A 871 -31.00 -25.54 0.98
CA GLU A 871 -31.96 -25.25 2.08
C GLU A 871 -32.88 -26.44 2.38
N ARG A 872 -33.13 -27.34 1.42
CA ARG A 872 -33.93 -28.55 1.66
C ARG A 872 -33.15 -29.71 2.25
N GLU A 873 -31.90 -29.92 1.83
CA GLU A 873 -31.07 -31.03 2.31
C GLU A 873 -30.33 -30.67 3.60
N ASN A 874 -29.76 -29.46 3.65
CA ASN A 874 -29.21 -28.86 4.85
C ASN A 874 -29.76 -27.45 5.13
N PRO A 875 -30.96 -27.35 5.74
CA PRO A 875 -31.60 -26.08 6.07
C PRO A 875 -30.70 -25.09 6.82
N VAL A 876 -29.84 -25.57 7.72
CA VAL A 876 -28.93 -24.69 8.46
C VAL A 876 -27.88 -24.06 7.53
N LEU A 877 -27.35 -24.83 6.57
CA LEU A 877 -26.36 -24.36 5.61
C LEU A 877 -26.99 -23.45 4.54
N GLY A 878 -28.11 -23.86 3.92
CA GLY A 878 -28.80 -23.04 2.91
C GLY A 878 -29.34 -21.71 3.47
N GLU A 879 -29.86 -21.71 4.70
CA GLU A 879 -30.25 -20.47 5.40
C GLU A 879 -29.06 -19.61 5.84
N THR A 880 -27.87 -20.20 6.06
CA THR A 880 -26.66 -19.42 6.36
C THR A 880 -26.04 -18.83 5.09
N LEU A 881 -26.29 -19.44 3.92
CA LEU A 881 -25.92 -18.92 2.61
C LEU A 881 -26.88 -17.85 2.06
N SER A 882 -27.96 -17.48 2.78
CA SER A 882 -29.00 -16.57 2.26
C SER A 882 -29.52 -15.55 3.29
N VAL A 883 -29.26 -14.26 3.03
CA VAL A 883 -29.85 -13.16 3.84
C VAL A 883 -31.25 -12.84 3.32
N ASN A 884 -32.27 -13.46 3.90
CA ASN A 884 -33.65 -13.04 3.75
C ASN A 884 -34.10 -12.26 5.00
N PRO A 885 -34.33 -10.93 4.94
CA PRO A 885 -34.62 -10.12 6.12
C PRO A 885 -35.90 -10.52 6.87
N ASP A 886 -36.94 -10.96 6.17
CA ASP A 886 -38.21 -11.38 6.78
C ASP A 886 -38.05 -12.70 7.57
N ARG A 887 -37.43 -13.71 6.95
CA ARG A 887 -37.11 -14.99 7.63
C ARG A 887 -36.19 -14.76 8.82
N LEU A 888 -35.16 -13.92 8.66
CA LEU A 888 -34.22 -13.58 9.74
C LEU A 888 -34.97 -12.98 10.94
N TRP A 889 -35.90 -12.06 10.70
CA TRP A 889 -36.70 -11.44 11.75
C TRP A 889 -37.69 -12.42 12.41
N GLU A 890 -38.32 -13.31 11.64
CA GLU A 890 -39.15 -14.39 12.19
C GLU A 890 -38.34 -15.29 13.14
N ARG A 891 -37.11 -15.67 12.77
CA ARG A 891 -36.19 -16.45 13.61
C ARG A 891 -35.86 -15.72 14.91
N CYS A 892 -35.51 -14.43 14.87
CA CYS A 892 -35.26 -13.62 16.06
C CYS A 892 -36.45 -13.62 17.03
N GLN A 893 -37.67 -13.46 16.50
CA GLN A 893 -38.88 -13.52 17.32
C GLN A 893 -39.11 -14.91 17.94
N ASP A 894 -38.84 -16.00 17.21
CA ASP A 894 -39.02 -17.37 17.71
C ASP A 894 -37.96 -17.80 18.73
N VAL A 895 -36.71 -17.37 18.56
CA VAL A 895 -35.65 -17.45 19.57
C VAL A 895 -36.09 -16.72 20.83
N ARG A 896 -36.53 -15.45 20.69
CA ARG A 896 -37.02 -14.62 21.80
C ARG A 896 -38.17 -15.28 22.58
N LYS A 897 -39.18 -15.80 21.88
CA LYS A 897 -40.29 -16.59 22.49
C LYS A 897 -39.76 -17.81 23.27
N SER A 898 -38.68 -18.42 22.79
CA SER A 898 -38.06 -19.64 23.35
C SER A 898 -37.12 -19.40 24.54
N MET A 899 -36.58 -18.20 24.72
CA MET A 899 -35.60 -17.86 25.78
C MET A 899 -36.06 -18.16 27.21
N GLY A 900 -37.38 -18.18 27.46
CA GLY A 900 -37.94 -18.56 28.76
C GLY A 900 -37.97 -17.41 29.78
N ARG A 901 -38.24 -17.72 31.05
CA ARG A 901 -38.25 -16.72 32.15
C ARG A 901 -36.91 -16.75 32.89
N GLY A 902 -36.42 -15.59 33.30
CA GLY A 902 -35.13 -15.46 33.99
C GLY A 902 -33.91 -15.54 33.06
N VAL A 903 -34.11 -15.37 31.75
CA VAL A 903 -33.03 -15.27 30.77
C VAL A 903 -33.10 -13.91 30.09
N VAL A 904 -31.94 -13.28 29.97
CA VAL A 904 -31.76 -11.97 29.30
C VAL A 904 -30.68 -12.13 28.24
N ALA A 905 -30.89 -11.59 27.04
CA ALA A 905 -29.83 -11.39 26.05
C ALA A 905 -29.25 -9.97 26.20
N LEU A 906 -27.93 -9.88 26.06
CA LEU A 906 -27.19 -8.63 25.93
C LEU A 906 -26.57 -8.59 24.54
N GLU A 907 -27.19 -7.77 23.68
CA GLU A 907 -26.89 -7.66 22.26
C GLU A 907 -26.03 -6.42 22.03
N TYR A 908 -24.79 -6.62 21.59
CA TYR A 908 -23.84 -5.55 21.35
C TYR A 908 -23.70 -5.25 19.86
N PHE A 909 -23.51 -3.98 19.51
CA PHE A 909 -23.09 -3.55 18.18
C PHE A 909 -22.05 -2.43 18.33
N VAL A 910 -20.80 -2.71 17.97
CA VAL A 910 -19.67 -1.78 18.04
C VAL A 910 -19.62 -0.97 16.74
N THR A 911 -19.33 0.32 16.86
CA THR A 911 -19.01 1.20 15.72
C THR A 911 -17.73 1.98 16.04
N ASP A 912 -17.15 2.66 15.06
CA ASP A 912 -15.95 3.48 15.24
C ASP A 912 -16.05 4.49 16.39
N LYS A 913 -17.26 5.01 16.66
CA LYS A 913 -17.51 6.17 17.54
C LYS A 913 -18.20 5.81 18.86
N GLU A 914 -18.98 4.74 18.89
CA GLU A 914 -19.79 4.33 20.04
C GLU A 914 -20.17 2.84 19.98
N THR A 915 -20.50 2.25 21.12
CA THR A 915 -21.04 0.87 21.19
C THR A 915 -22.49 0.89 21.64
N LEU A 916 -23.39 0.31 20.85
CA LEU A 916 -24.78 0.09 21.25
C LEU A 916 -24.91 -1.21 22.05
N LEU A 917 -25.84 -1.21 23.01
CA LEU A 917 -26.19 -2.36 23.85
C LEU A 917 -27.72 -2.45 24.00
N LEU A 918 -28.33 -3.52 23.49
CA LEU A 918 -29.75 -3.81 23.68
C LEU A 918 -29.93 -4.90 24.74
N VAL A 919 -30.93 -4.72 25.60
CA VAL A 919 -31.34 -5.72 26.59
C VAL A 919 -32.59 -6.42 26.08
N ILE A 920 -32.51 -7.72 25.79
CA ILE A 920 -33.58 -8.47 25.15
C ILE A 920 -34.12 -9.52 26.13
N THR A 921 -35.45 -9.59 26.27
CA THR A 921 -36.12 -10.70 26.98
C THR A 921 -37.20 -11.29 26.10
N ARG A 922 -37.84 -12.38 26.57
CA ARG A 922 -38.99 -13.01 25.91
C ARG A 922 -40.19 -12.07 25.70
N GLU A 923 -40.21 -10.90 26.34
CA GLU A 923 -41.23 -9.86 26.23
C GLU A 923 -40.96 -8.84 25.10
N GLY A 924 -39.72 -8.74 24.59
CA GLY A 924 -39.29 -7.74 23.60
C GLY A 924 -37.91 -7.15 23.94
N VAL A 925 -37.44 -6.17 23.16
CA VAL A 925 -36.34 -5.29 23.60
C VAL A 925 -36.83 -4.45 24.79
N GLN A 926 -36.13 -4.55 25.93
CA GLN A 926 -36.49 -3.87 27.18
C GLN A 926 -35.88 -2.47 27.29
N THR A 927 -34.65 -2.31 26.75
CA THR A 927 -33.99 -1.02 26.58
C THR A 927 -32.91 -1.13 25.51
N SER A 928 -32.60 -0.01 24.87
CA SER A 928 -31.42 0.19 24.03
C SER A 928 -30.59 1.30 24.66
N SER A 929 -29.30 1.05 24.87
CA SER A 929 -28.34 1.97 25.49
C SER A 929 -27.17 2.25 24.55
N VAL A 930 -26.52 3.39 24.76
CA VAL A 930 -25.32 3.81 24.04
C VAL A 930 -24.19 3.97 25.05
N ILE A 931 -23.10 3.23 24.82
CA ILE A 931 -21.86 3.29 25.58
C ILE A 931 -20.93 4.22 24.78
N PRO A 932 -20.57 5.41 25.31
CA PRO A 932 -19.82 6.42 24.58
C PRO A 932 -18.31 6.07 24.57
N ILE A 933 -17.97 4.98 23.89
CA ILE A 933 -16.61 4.48 23.71
C ILE A 933 -16.39 4.08 22.25
N SER A 934 -15.28 4.53 21.67
CA SER A 934 -14.89 4.21 20.29
C SER A 934 -14.42 2.76 20.14
N ARG A 935 -14.44 2.22 18.91
CA ARG A 935 -13.82 0.93 18.58
C ARG A 935 -12.38 0.83 19.08
N ALA A 936 -11.60 1.91 18.91
CA ALA A 936 -10.20 1.99 19.32
C ALA A 936 -10.01 2.00 20.85
N GLU A 937 -10.76 2.82 21.59
CA GLU A 937 -10.61 2.85 23.06
C GLU A 937 -11.12 1.54 23.70
N LEU A 938 -12.19 0.95 23.15
CA LEU A 938 -12.67 -0.37 23.57
C LEU A 938 -11.61 -1.46 23.30
N THR A 939 -10.98 -1.42 22.12
CA THR A 939 -9.85 -2.27 21.72
C THR A 939 -8.69 -2.21 22.72
N ASP A 940 -8.19 -1.01 23.05
CA ASP A 940 -7.07 -0.84 23.98
C ASP A 940 -7.38 -1.43 25.36
N ARG A 941 -8.57 -1.15 25.91
CA ARG A 941 -9.03 -1.69 27.21
C ARG A 941 -9.19 -3.20 27.20
N LEU A 942 -9.62 -3.78 26.08
CA LEU A 942 -9.71 -5.24 25.92
C LEU A 942 -8.34 -5.89 25.80
N ARG A 943 -7.37 -5.24 25.13
CA ARG A 943 -5.98 -5.71 25.04
C ARG A 943 -5.34 -5.80 26.43
N GLU A 944 -5.37 -4.71 27.21
CA GLU A 944 -4.84 -4.69 28.59
C GLU A 944 -5.48 -5.78 29.47
N PHE A 945 -6.81 -5.97 29.37
CA PHE A 945 -7.48 -7.02 30.13
C PHE A 945 -7.09 -8.43 29.67
N ARG A 946 -6.98 -8.68 28.35
CA ARG A 946 -6.56 -9.98 27.82
C ARG A 946 -5.12 -10.31 28.18
N GLU A 947 -4.18 -9.38 28.08
CA GLU A 947 -2.78 -9.57 28.50
C GLU A 947 -2.66 -9.98 29.98
N GLU A 948 -3.54 -9.45 30.84
CA GLU A 948 -3.55 -9.83 32.24
C GLU A 948 -4.19 -11.21 32.50
N VAL A 949 -5.18 -11.65 31.71
CA VAL A 949 -5.87 -12.94 31.94
C VAL A 949 -5.43 -14.10 31.04
N ASN A 950 -4.72 -13.85 29.93
CA ASN A 950 -4.24 -14.88 29.00
C ASN A 950 -2.95 -15.58 29.44
N THR A 951 -2.27 -15.05 30.47
CA THR A 951 -1.01 -15.58 31.00
C THR A 951 -1.18 -16.17 32.40
N ALA A 952 -0.47 -17.27 32.67
CA ALA A 952 -0.39 -17.84 34.00
C ALA A 952 0.34 -16.87 34.96
N PRO A 953 -0.09 -16.75 36.23
CA PRO A 953 0.67 -16.01 37.24
C PRO A 953 1.89 -16.81 37.70
N SER A 954 3.04 -16.15 37.88
CA SER A 954 4.23 -16.81 38.43
C SER A 954 4.04 -17.12 39.93
N PRO A 955 4.73 -18.15 40.48
CA PRO A 955 4.68 -18.45 41.91
C PRO A 955 5.06 -17.24 42.78
N GLY A 956 4.14 -16.80 43.64
CA GLY A 956 4.27 -15.60 44.47
C GLY A 956 3.64 -14.32 43.91
N GLU A 957 3.22 -14.30 42.64
CA GLU A 957 2.55 -13.15 42.01
C GLU A 957 1.02 -13.27 42.03
N GLU A 958 0.47 -14.43 42.38
CA GLU A 958 -0.92 -14.83 42.12
C GLU A 958 -1.93 -13.90 42.80
N ALA A 959 -1.61 -13.39 43.99
CA ALA A 959 -2.43 -12.44 44.72
C ALA A 959 -2.40 -11.02 44.13
N THR A 960 -1.31 -10.64 43.46
CA THR A 960 -1.16 -9.34 42.80
C THR A 960 -1.86 -9.35 41.44
N ARG A 961 -1.63 -10.39 40.62
CA ARG A 961 -2.30 -10.56 39.33
C ARG A 961 -3.80 -10.74 39.47
N ALA A 962 -4.25 -11.58 40.42
CA ALA A 962 -5.68 -11.69 40.75
C ALA A 962 -6.33 -10.42 41.34
N LEU A 963 -5.56 -9.36 41.63
CA LEU A 963 -6.08 -8.01 41.92
C LEU A 963 -6.05 -7.09 40.70
N GLN A 964 -5.04 -7.20 39.83
CA GLN A 964 -4.96 -6.43 38.59
C GLN A 964 -6.05 -6.88 37.61
N ALA A 965 -6.25 -8.18 37.42
CA ALA A 965 -7.35 -8.74 36.62
C ALA A 965 -8.74 -8.25 37.10
N ARG A 966 -8.92 -8.01 38.41
CA ARG A 966 -10.16 -7.46 38.97
C ARG A 966 -10.30 -5.94 38.83
N ALA A 967 -9.20 -5.21 38.67
CA ALA A 967 -9.26 -3.78 38.39
C ALA A 967 -9.71 -3.58 36.93
N LEU A 968 -9.00 -4.18 35.99
CA LEU A 968 -9.31 -4.15 34.55
C LEU A 968 -10.70 -4.74 34.26
N GLY A 969 -11.00 -5.92 34.82
CA GLY A 969 -12.32 -6.54 34.72
C GLY A 969 -13.45 -5.73 35.38
N LYS A 970 -13.15 -4.81 36.31
CA LYS A 970 -14.14 -3.87 36.87
C LYS A 970 -14.38 -2.69 35.94
N GLU A 971 -13.35 -2.14 35.31
CA GLU A 971 -13.52 -1.05 34.34
C GLU A 971 -14.40 -1.50 33.16
N LEU A 972 -14.15 -2.72 32.64
CA LEU A 972 -15.00 -3.31 31.62
C LEU A 972 -16.40 -3.71 32.14
N TYR A 973 -16.56 -4.05 33.42
CA TYR A 973 -17.89 -4.25 34.03
C TYR A 973 -18.68 -2.95 34.10
N ASP A 974 -18.04 -1.86 34.55
CA ASP A 974 -18.65 -0.54 34.71
C ASP A 974 -19.03 0.09 33.36
N LEU A 975 -18.30 -0.25 32.29
CA LEU A 975 -18.62 0.14 30.91
C LEU A 975 -19.73 -0.72 30.29
N LEU A 976 -19.62 -2.05 30.33
CA LEU A 976 -20.41 -2.96 29.48
C LEU A 976 -21.63 -3.58 30.17
N ILE A 977 -21.68 -3.63 31.51
CA ILE A 977 -22.73 -4.32 32.27
C ILE A 977 -23.45 -3.39 33.24
N ALA A 978 -22.74 -2.48 33.93
CA ALA A 978 -23.35 -1.56 34.88
C ALA A 978 -24.46 -0.65 34.30
N PRO A 979 -24.38 -0.16 33.04
CA PRO A 979 -25.47 0.66 32.45
C PRO A 979 -26.81 -0.05 32.31
N VAL A 980 -26.83 -1.39 32.39
CA VAL A 980 -28.03 -2.22 32.24
C VAL A 980 -28.33 -3.07 33.49
N GLU A 981 -27.61 -2.89 34.60
CA GLU A 981 -27.69 -3.81 35.75
C GLU A 981 -29.11 -3.92 36.34
N GLU A 982 -29.92 -2.86 36.26
CA GLU A 982 -31.30 -2.88 36.77
C GLU A 982 -32.21 -3.90 36.05
N TYR A 983 -31.97 -4.15 34.76
CA TYR A 983 -32.72 -5.13 33.97
C TYR A 983 -32.26 -6.58 34.26
N LEU A 984 -31.06 -6.76 34.82
CA LEU A 984 -30.47 -8.09 35.09
C LEU A 984 -30.89 -8.69 36.44
N GLN A 985 -31.57 -7.94 37.31
CA GLN A 985 -31.82 -8.38 38.70
C GLN A 985 -32.70 -9.63 38.85
N THR A 986 -33.43 -10.02 37.79
CA THR A 986 -34.25 -11.24 37.75
C THR A 986 -33.64 -12.36 36.88
N ALA A 987 -32.46 -12.14 36.31
CA ALA A 987 -31.78 -13.11 35.47
C ALA A 987 -31.11 -14.23 36.30
N SER A 988 -31.21 -15.46 35.83
CA SER A 988 -30.38 -16.60 36.24
C SER A 988 -29.39 -17.02 35.13
N HIS A 989 -29.67 -16.63 33.88
CA HIS A 989 -28.82 -16.85 32.73
C HIS A 989 -28.69 -15.58 31.87
N LEU A 990 -27.48 -15.29 31.39
CA LEU A 990 -27.21 -14.24 30.40
C LEU A 990 -26.76 -14.87 29.09
N VAL A 991 -27.43 -14.51 27.99
CA VAL A 991 -26.93 -14.77 26.64
C VAL A 991 -26.18 -13.53 26.19
N ILE A 992 -24.89 -13.65 25.91
CA ILE A 992 -24.09 -12.57 25.32
C ILE A 992 -24.14 -12.73 23.81
N VAL A 993 -24.46 -11.66 23.08
CA VAL A 993 -24.35 -11.62 21.62
C VAL A 993 -23.35 -10.50 21.28
N PRO A 994 -22.04 -10.83 21.20
CA PRO A 994 -21.00 -9.82 21.01
C PRO A 994 -21.05 -9.17 19.61
N SER A 995 -20.19 -8.19 19.41
CA SER A 995 -19.88 -7.56 18.13
C SER A 995 -18.45 -7.08 18.18
N ASP A 996 -17.74 -7.20 17.05
CA ASP A 996 -16.34 -6.77 16.92
C ASP A 996 -15.44 -7.41 18.02
N VAL A 997 -14.43 -6.69 18.49
CA VAL A 997 -13.50 -7.09 19.56
C VAL A 997 -14.14 -7.72 20.81
N LEU A 998 -15.43 -7.50 21.09
CA LEU A 998 -16.13 -8.13 22.21
C LEU A 998 -16.26 -9.66 22.09
N PHE A 999 -16.08 -10.28 20.91
CA PHE A 999 -15.97 -11.74 20.79
C PHE A 999 -14.80 -12.33 21.59
N TYR A 1000 -13.75 -11.52 21.79
CA TYR A 1000 -12.57 -11.89 22.54
C TYR A 1000 -12.65 -11.63 24.05
N LEU A 1001 -13.77 -11.06 24.54
CA LEU A 1001 -13.96 -10.74 25.95
C LEU A 1001 -14.54 -11.92 26.74
N PRO A 1002 -13.84 -12.46 27.76
CA PRO A 1002 -14.43 -13.37 28.74
C PRO A 1002 -15.37 -12.60 29.69
N PHE A 1003 -16.62 -12.36 29.27
CA PHE A 1003 -17.64 -11.64 30.04
C PHE A 1003 -17.83 -12.23 31.45
N GLY A 1004 -17.65 -13.54 31.61
CA GLY A 1004 -17.69 -14.22 32.90
C GLY A 1004 -16.66 -13.72 33.93
N ALA A 1005 -15.54 -13.16 33.47
CA ALA A 1005 -14.47 -12.60 34.30
C ALA A 1005 -14.59 -11.08 34.55
N LEU A 1006 -15.64 -10.42 34.04
CA LEU A 1006 -15.96 -9.05 34.44
C LEU A 1006 -16.29 -9.00 35.95
N PHE A 1007 -15.80 -7.98 36.64
CA PHE A 1007 -15.73 -7.95 38.10
C PHE A 1007 -16.54 -6.80 38.72
N ARG A 1008 -17.63 -7.15 39.39
CA ARG A 1008 -18.54 -6.23 40.04
C ARG A 1008 -18.05 -5.82 41.42
N CYS A 1009 -17.77 -4.53 41.62
CA CYS A 1009 -17.38 -3.98 42.93
C CYS A 1009 -17.96 -2.56 43.15
N PRO A 1010 -19.26 -2.43 43.52
CA PRO A 1010 -19.91 -1.13 43.64
C PRO A 1010 -19.36 -0.34 44.84
N GLY A 1011 -18.96 0.91 44.62
CA GLY A 1011 -18.38 1.77 45.66
C GLY A 1011 -16.93 1.44 46.05
N CYS A 1012 -16.29 0.46 45.41
CA CYS A 1012 -14.89 0.12 45.66
C CYS A 1012 -13.96 1.17 45.01
N GLY A 1013 -13.21 1.93 45.82
CA GLY A 1013 -12.31 2.99 45.36
C GLY A 1013 -10.82 2.65 45.42
N THR A 1014 -10.46 1.50 46.01
CA THR A 1014 -9.08 1.06 46.20
C THR A 1014 -8.90 -0.42 45.82
N LYS A 1015 -7.69 -0.82 45.41
CA LYS A 1015 -7.37 -2.24 45.10
C LYS A 1015 -7.60 -3.21 46.28
N ARG A 1016 -7.71 -2.72 47.52
CA ARG A 1016 -8.05 -3.56 48.69
C ARG A 1016 -9.54 -3.88 48.82
N GLU A 1017 -10.42 -3.04 48.30
CA GLU A 1017 -11.87 -3.28 48.35
C GLU A 1017 -12.32 -4.31 47.30
N LEU A 1018 -11.51 -4.52 46.25
CA LEU A 1018 -11.68 -5.58 45.23
C LEU A 1018 -11.62 -7.03 45.79
N TRP A 1019 -11.43 -7.23 47.09
CA TRP A 1019 -11.64 -8.52 47.75
C TRP A 1019 -13.09 -8.78 48.17
N GLY A 1020 -13.94 -7.75 48.21
CA GLY A 1020 -15.36 -7.85 48.58
C GLY A 1020 -16.35 -7.91 47.41
N GLY A 1021 -15.88 -7.71 46.17
CA GLY A 1021 -16.68 -7.84 44.95
C GLY A 1021 -16.79 -9.27 44.42
N GLU A 1022 -17.48 -9.45 43.29
CA GLU A 1022 -17.79 -10.73 42.67
C GLU A 1022 -17.59 -10.70 41.14
N TYR A 1023 -17.15 -11.82 40.54
CA TYR A 1023 -17.15 -11.99 39.09
C TYR A 1023 -18.57 -12.20 38.56
N LEU A 1024 -18.82 -11.93 37.27
CA LEU A 1024 -20.15 -12.08 36.64
C LEU A 1024 -20.71 -13.52 36.77
N ILE A 1025 -19.86 -14.54 36.65
CA ILE A 1025 -20.23 -15.96 36.92
C ILE A 1025 -20.64 -16.23 38.38
N GLY A 1026 -20.30 -15.33 39.32
CA GLY A 1026 -20.79 -15.38 40.69
C GLY A 1026 -22.31 -15.28 40.74
N ARG A 1027 -22.90 -14.40 39.92
CA ARG A 1027 -24.35 -14.13 39.88
C ARG A 1027 -25.10 -15.00 38.86
N TYR A 1028 -24.57 -15.12 37.65
CA TYR A 1028 -25.29 -15.69 36.51
C TYR A 1028 -24.58 -16.92 35.93
N SER A 1029 -25.34 -17.81 35.29
CA SER A 1029 -24.79 -18.68 34.24
C SER A 1029 -24.74 -17.90 32.91
N ILE A 1030 -23.84 -18.25 32.00
CA ILE A 1030 -23.60 -17.47 30.77
C ILE A 1030 -23.48 -18.42 29.57
N SER A 1031 -24.05 -18.03 28.44
CA SER A 1031 -23.70 -18.56 27.11
C SER A 1031 -23.56 -17.41 26.10
N TYR A 1032 -23.00 -17.72 24.94
CA TYR A 1032 -22.75 -16.77 23.86
C TYR A 1032 -23.52 -17.18 22.61
N ALA A 1033 -23.78 -16.23 21.71
CA ALA A 1033 -24.27 -16.49 20.36
C ALA A 1033 -23.57 -15.60 19.33
N PRO A 1034 -23.33 -16.09 18.10
CA PRO A 1034 -22.93 -15.27 16.95
C PRO A 1034 -23.89 -14.11 16.66
N SER A 1035 -25.18 -14.43 16.63
CA SER A 1035 -26.32 -13.50 16.50
C SER A 1035 -27.52 -14.08 17.26
N LEU A 1036 -28.54 -13.29 17.57
CA LEU A 1036 -29.76 -13.82 18.17
C LEU A 1036 -30.44 -14.85 17.26
N ALA A 1037 -30.49 -14.61 15.95
CA ALA A 1037 -31.05 -15.53 14.96
C ALA A 1037 -30.32 -16.88 14.89
N SER A 1038 -29.00 -16.90 15.10
CA SER A 1038 -28.18 -18.13 15.04
C SER A 1038 -28.67 -19.22 16.00
N LEU A 1039 -29.32 -18.84 17.11
CA LEU A 1039 -29.87 -19.76 18.11
C LEU A 1039 -31.14 -20.51 17.65
N TYR A 1040 -31.75 -20.14 16.52
CA TYR A 1040 -33.02 -20.70 16.04
C TYR A 1040 -32.94 -22.21 15.77
N TRP A 1041 -31.92 -22.66 15.03
CA TRP A 1041 -31.72 -24.08 14.75
C TRP A 1041 -31.27 -24.89 15.97
N PRO A 1042 -30.29 -24.42 16.77
CA PRO A 1042 -30.03 -24.96 18.11
C PRO A 1042 -31.29 -25.13 18.96
N PHE A 1043 -32.20 -24.16 18.97
CA PHE A 1043 -33.44 -24.27 19.76
C PHE A 1043 -34.44 -25.30 19.23
N LYS A 1044 -34.42 -25.60 17.93
CA LYS A 1044 -35.23 -26.65 17.30
C LYS A 1044 -34.62 -28.05 17.43
N HIS A 1045 -33.29 -28.16 17.50
CA HIS A 1045 -32.55 -29.42 17.52
C HIS A 1045 -31.93 -29.80 18.89
N ARG A 1046 -32.15 -29.01 19.95
CA ARG A 1046 -31.79 -29.42 21.32
C ARG A 1046 -32.44 -30.76 21.68
N GLY A 1047 -31.68 -31.63 22.34
CA GLY A 1047 -32.19 -32.89 22.88
C GLY A 1047 -32.97 -32.68 24.19
N ASP A 1048 -33.12 -33.77 24.95
CA ASP A 1048 -33.82 -33.77 26.23
C ASP A 1048 -32.89 -33.60 27.46
N GLY A 1049 -31.58 -33.45 27.23
CA GLY A 1049 -30.57 -33.34 28.28
C GLY A 1049 -30.13 -34.69 28.87
N VAL A 1050 -30.44 -35.82 28.23
CA VAL A 1050 -30.05 -37.17 28.69
C VAL A 1050 -28.94 -37.73 27.80
N TYR A 1051 -27.69 -37.51 28.22
CA TYR A 1051 -26.52 -38.00 27.49
C TYR A 1051 -26.22 -39.49 27.79
N TYR A 1052 -26.04 -40.29 26.74
CA TYR A 1052 -25.86 -41.74 26.81
C TYR A 1052 -24.63 -42.24 26.04
N GLN A 1053 -24.28 -41.59 24.92
CA GLN A 1053 -23.14 -41.92 24.05
C GLN A 1053 -22.23 -40.70 23.84
N ALA A 1054 -20.93 -40.88 24.03
CA ALA A 1054 -19.93 -39.86 23.73
C ALA A 1054 -18.82 -40.37 22.80
N LEU A 1055 -18.29 -39.49 21.96
CA LEU A 1055 -16.98 -39.66 21.32
C LEU A 1055 -15.99 -38.76 22.05
N VAL A 1056 -14.90 -39.33 22.55
CA VAL A 1056 -13.92 -38.61 23.36
C VAL A 1056 -12.52 -38.85 22.78
N VAL A 1057 -11.90 -37.78 22.28
CA VAL A 1057 -10.55 -37.78 21.69
C VAL A 1057 -9.62 -36.99 22.59
N GLY A 1058 -8.43 -37.51 22.91
CA GLY A 1058 -7.46 -36.83 23.78
C GLY A 1058 -6.01 -37.00 23.37
N ASN A 1059 -5.27 -35.89 23.37
CA ASN A 1059 -3.86 -35.79 23.00
C ASN A 1059 -3.49 -36.55 21.70
N PRO A 1060 -4.15 -36.29 20.55
CA PRO A 1060 -3.83 -36.98 19.29
C PRO A 1060 -2.47 -36.54 18.71
N THR A 1061 -1.99 -35.33 19.06
CA THR A 1061 -0.68 -34.78 18.67
C THR A 1061 0.48 -35.32 19.51
N GLY A 1062 0.20 -35.88 20.69
CA GLY A 1062 1.16 -36.54 21.59
C GLY A 1062 1.80 -35.64 22.65
N ASP A 1063 1.70 -34.33 22.55
CA ASP A 1063 2.41 -33.33 23.37
C ASP A 1063 1.62 -32.77 24.58
N LEU A 1064 0.30 -33.03 24.68
CA LEU A 1064 -0.55 -32.56 25.78
C LEU A 1064 -0.61 -33.56 26.95
N GLU A 1065 0.26 -33.39 27.96
CA GLU A 1065 0.49 -34.30 29.10
C GLU A 1065 -0.81 -34.80 29.76
N TYR A 1066 -1.71 -33.89 30.16
CA TYR A 1066 -2.93 -34.25 30.90
C TYR A 1066 -4.17 -34.49 30.03
N ALA A 1067 -4.14 -34.15 28.74
CA ALA A 1067 -5.30 -34.32 27.83
C ALA A 1067 -5.66 -35.80 27.59
N GLY A 1068 -4.68 -36.71 27.68
CA GLY A 1068 -4.94 -38.16 27.66
C GLY A 1068 -5.64 -38.67 28.93
N GLU A 1069 -5.37 -38.07 30.10
CA GLU A 1069 -6.10 -38.36 31.35
C GLU A 1069 -7.49 -37.71 31.34
N GLU A 1070 -7.64 -36.51 30.77
CA GLU A 1070 -8.91 -35.82 30.59
C GLU A 1070 -9.89 -36.67 29.77
N ALA A 1071 -9.48 -37.15 28.60
CA ALA A 1071 -10.31 -38.01 27.75
C ALA A 1071 -10.73 -39.31 28.46
N GLN A 1072 -9.82 -39.97 29.18
CA GLN A 1072 -10.14 -41.16 29.98
C GLN A 1072 -11.13 -40.86 31.12
N GLY A 1073 -10.91 -39.76 31.84
CA GLY A 1073 -11.77 -39.31 32.94
C GLY A 1073 -13.19 -38.99 32.46
N ILE A 1074 -13.32 -38.27 31.34
CA ILE A 1074 -14.60 -37.92 30.73
C ILE A 1074 -15.33 -39.15 30.20
N ALA A 1075 -14.65 -40.00 29.42
CA ALA A 1075 -15.24 -41.23 28.87
C ALA A 1075 -15.81 -42.16 29.96
N SER A 1076 -15.18 -42.21 31.14
CA SER A 1076 -15.64 -43.01 32.28
C SER A 1076 -17.00 -42.59 32.88
N LEU A 1077 -17.49 -41.40 32.53
CA LEU A 1077 -18.78 -40.86 33.03
C LEU A 1077 -19.98 -41.29 32.17
N PHE A 1078 -19.76 -41.68 30.92
CA PHE A 1078 -20.86 -42.01 29.99
C PHE A 1078 -21.21 -43.50 30.00
N PRO A 1079 -22.50 -43.86 29.88
CA PRO A 1079 -22.93 -45.26 29.73
C PRO A 1079 -22.34 -45.98 28.51
N ARG A 1080 -21.98 -45.22 27.47
CA ARG A 1080 -21.14 -45.65 26.34
C ARG A 1080 -20.21 -44.50 25.95
N ALA A 1081 -18.93 -44.80 25.76
CA ALA A 1081 -17.98 -43.85 25.19
C ALA A 1081 -17.08 -44.59 24.20
N GLU A 1082 -16.92 -44.03 23.00
CA GLU A 1082 -15.80 -44.37 22.13
C GLU A 1082 -14.64 -43.44 22.49
N LEU A 1083 -13.50 -44.03 22.87
CA LEU A 1083 -12.34 -43.33 23.41
C LEU A 1083 -11.15 -43.49 22.48
N VAL A 1084 -10.58 -42.37 22.02
CA VAL A 1084 -9.45 -42.32 21.10
C VAL A 1084 -8.34 -41.47 21.74
N VAL A 1085 -7.14 -42.03 21.92
CA VAL A 1085 -6.03 -41.35 22.61
C VAL A 1085 -4.72 -41.59 21.88
N GLY A 1086 -3.87 -40.55 21.80
CA GLY A 1086 -2.56 -40.64 21.13
C GLY A 1086 -2.68 -40.95 19.65
N ASP A 1087 -1.72 -41.72 19.12
CA ASP A 1087 -1.55 -42.08 17.71
C ASP A 1087 -2.82 -42.60 17.00
N ALA A 1088 -3.79 -43.16 17.74
CA ALA A 1088 -5.06 -43.62 17.20
C ALA A 1088 -5.94 -42.47 16.65
N GLY A 1089 -5.75 -41.25 17.15
CA GLY A 1089 -6.51 -40.04 16.81
C GLY A 1089 -6.08 -39.38 15.50
N THR A 1090 -6.07 -40.13 14.39
CA THR A 1090 -5.97 -39.54 13.04
C THR A 1090 -7.29 -38.88 12.63
N LYS A 1091 -7.25 -37.92 11.71
CA LYS A 1091 -8.48 -37.28 11.18
C LYS A 1091 -9.41 -38.33 10.58
N ALA A 1092 -8.87 -39.26 9.79
CA ALA A 1092 -9.61 -40.36 9.20
C ALA A 1092 -10.33 -41.26 10.23
N THR A 1093 -9.69 -41.59 11.36
CA THR A 1093 -10.33 -42.35 12.46
C THR A 1093 -11.49 -41.56 13.05
N VAL A 1094 -11.26 -40.29 13.40
CA VAL A 1094 -12.26 -39.48 14.12
C VAL A 1094 -13.44 -39.13 13.23
N LEU A 1095 -13.21 -38.74 11.97
CA LEU A 1095 -14.27 -38.50 10.99
C LEU A 1095 -15.06 -39.79 10.67
N GLY A 1096 -14.38 -40.93 10.54
CA GLY A 1096 -15.03 -42.23 10.35
C GLY A 1096 -15.93 -42.64 11.53
N LEU A 1097 -15.53 -42.29 12.76
CA LEU A 1097 -16.37 -42.47 13.95
C LEU A 1097 -17.56 -41.49 13.96
N ILE A 1098 -17.36 -40.21 13.64
CA ILE A 1098 -18.43 -39.19 13.59
C ILE A 1098 -19.50 -39.58 12.56
N GLY A 1099 -19.11 -39.90 11.33
CA GLY A 1099 -20.05 -40.28 10.26
C GLY A 1099 -20.67 -41.68 10.42
N GLY A 1100 -20.08 -42.55 11.23
CA GLY A 1100 -20.60 -43.90 11.52
C GLY A 1100 -21.40 -44.04 12.81
N GLY A 1101 -21.34 -43.04 13.70
CA GLY A 1101 -21.94 -43.06 15.04
C GLY A 1101 -23.07 -42.05 15.21
N ASN A 1102 -23.74 -42.12 16.36
CA ASN A 1102 -24.65 -41.08 16.82
C ASN A 1102 -24.35 -40.80 18.30
N TYR A 1103 -23.50 -39.81 18.55
CA TYR A 1103 -23.05 -39.41 19.88
C TYR A 1103 -23.81 -38.17 20.32
N ASP A 1104 -24.25 -38.16 21.58
CA ASP A 1104 -24.90 -36.99 22.19
C ASP A 1104 -23.86 -35.91 22.55
N VAL A 1105 -22.59 -36.32 22.71
CA VAL A 1105 -21.44 -35.45 23.00
C VAL A 1105 -20.25 -35.84 22.13
N ILE A 1106 -19.56 -34.85 21.56
CA ILE A 1106 -18.23 -35.00 20.97
C ILE A 1106 -17.25 -34.12 21.76
N HIS A 1107 -16.19 -34.71 22.30
CA HIS A 1107 -15.17 -34.01 23.08
C HIS A 1107 -13.80 -34.21 22.44
N LEU A 1108 -13.14 -33.11 22.05
CA LEU A 1108 -11.80 -33.10 21.44
C LEU A 1108 -10.84 -32.31 22.33
N ALA A 1109 -10.02 -33.03 23.12
CA ALA A 1109 -8.89 -32.49 23.86
C ALA A 1109 -7.64 -32.53 22.96
N THR A 1110 -7.58 -31.57 22.03
CA THR A 1110 -6.50 -31.39 21.06
C THR A 1110 -6.27 -29.91 20.74
N HIS A 1111 -5.09 -29.59 20.19
CA HIS A 1111 -4.78 -28.26 19.67
C HIS A 1111 -5.77 -27.84 18.58
N GLY A 1112 -6.12 -26.56 18.60
CA GLY A 1112 -6.77 -25.90 17.48
C GLY A 1112 -6.26 -24.47 17.34
N GLU A 1113 -6.33 -23.96 16.13
CA GLU A 1113 -5.75 -22.71 15.68
C GLU A 1113 -6.84 -21.88 14.99
N PHE A 1114 -6.94 -20.61 15.37
CA PHE A 1114 -7.88 -19.68 14.75
C PHE A 1114 -7.19 -18.89 13.65
N ASP A 1115 -7.78 -18.93 12.46
CA ASP A 1115 -7.36 -18.23 11.26
C ASP A 1115 -8.16 -16.92 11.15
N ARG A 1116 -7.46 -15.81 10.92
CA ARG A 1116 -8.00 -14.44 11.03
C ARG A 1116 -8.51 -13.92 9.70
N GLU A 1117 -7.61 -13.94 8.72
CA GLU A 1117 -7.87 -13.54 7.34
C GLU A 1117 -8.97 -14.42 6.71
N LEU A 1118 -8.96 -15.72 7.01
CA LEU A 1118 -9.90 -16.69 6.44
C LEU A 1118 -10.47 -17.59 7.54
N PRO A 1119 -11.49 -17.16 8.31
CA PRO A 1119 -11.96 -17.90 9.49
C PRO A 1119 -12.49 -19.32 9.23
N LEU A 1120 -12.81 -19.69 7.99
CA LEU A 1120 -13.14 -21.07 7.61
C LEU A 1120 -11.91 -21.99 7.42
N ALA A 1121 -10.70 -21.42 7.32
CA ALA A 1121 -9.41 -22.11 7.41
C ALA A 1121 -8.88 -22.23 8.86
N SER A 1122 -9.63 -21.74 9.86
CA SER A 1122 -9.44 -22.12 11.27
C SER A 1122 -9.54 -23.63 11.40
N ARG A 1123 -8.69 -24.27 12.23
CA ARG A 1123 -8.50 -25.72 12.17
C ARG A 1123 -8.24 -26.38 13.52
N VAL A 1124 -8.62 -27.64 13.66
CA VAL A 1124 -8.22 -28.51 14.80
C VAL A 1124 -7.27 -29.59 14.31
N TYR A 1125 -6.26 -29.91 15.12
CA TYR A 1125 -5.19 -30.84 14.76
C TYR A 1125 -5.44 -32.26 15.28
N PHE A 1126 -5.06 -33.24 14.47
CA PHE A 1126 -5.05 -34.66 14.78
C PHE A 1126 -3.61 -35.20 14.76
N ASN A 1127 -3.44 -36.53 14.85
CA ASN A 1127 -2.12 -37.17 14.78
C ASN A 1127 -1.33 -36.68 13.55
N GLN A 1128 -0.01 -36.54 13.72
CA GLN A 1128 0.92 -35.99 12.72
C GLN A 1128 0.63 -34.53 12.32
N TRP A 1129 -0.11 -33.78 13.15
CA TRP A 1129 -0.56 -32.40 12.88
C TRP A 1129 -1.47 -32.30 11.64
N GLU A 1130 -2.23 -33.36 11.34
CA GLU A 1130 -3.23 -33.38 10.27
C GLU A 1130 -4.41 -32.44 10.63
N PRO A 1131 -4.70 -31.38 9.83
CA PRO A 1131 -5.73 -30.40 10.17
C PRO A 1131 -7.13 -30.82 9.68
N LEU A 1132 -8.15 -30.52 10.48
CA LEU A 1132 -9.56 -30.45 10.08
C LEU A 1132 -10.01 -29.00 10.11
N TYR A 1133 -10.32 -28.43 8.94
CA TYR A 1133 -10.71 -27.04 8.77
C TYR A 1133 -12.18 -26.79 9.16
N ALA A 1134 -12.50 -25.58 9.61
CA ALA A 1134 -13.86 -25.18 9.95
C ALA A 1134 -14.81 -25.25 8.75
N GLY A 1135 -14.33 -24.96 7.53
CA GLY A 1135 -15.07 -25.22 6.30
C GLY A 1135 -15.49 -26.70 6.15
N GLU A 1136 -14.59 -27.65 6.44
CA GLU A 1136 -14.92 -29.08 6.39
C GLU A 1136 -15.94 -29.45 7.48
N MET A 1137 -15.88 -28.76 8.64
CA MET A 1137 -16.82 -29.01 9.74
C MET A 1137 -18.28 -28.77 9.33
N LEU A 1138 -18.55 -27.83 8.42
CA LEU A 1138 -19.90 -27.53 7.88
C LEU A 1138 -20.63 -28.78 7.37
N GLY A 1139 -19.90 -29.78 6.87
CA GLY A 1139 -20.42 -31.01 6.28
C GLY A 1139 -20.58 -32.19 7.25
N LEU A 1140 -20.16 -32.06 8.52
CA LEU A 1140 -20.08 -33.21 9.45
C LEU A 1140 -21.42 -33.79 9.90
N GLY A 1141 -22.56 -33.16 9.56
CA GLY A 1141 -23.88 -33.73 9.77
C GLY A 1141 -24.21 -34.06 11.24
N LEU A 1142 -23.76 -33.23 12.18
CA LEU A 1142 -23.83 -33.39 13.64
C LEU A 1142 -25.25 -33.36 14.25
N ARG A 1143 -26.28 -33.71 13.47
CA ARG A 1143 -27.71 -33.74 13.82
C ARG A 1143 -28.03 -34.88 14.79
N GLY A 1144 -27.69 -34.65 16.06
CA GLY A 1144 -27.81 -35.63 17.15
C GLY A 1144 -26.80 -35.35 18.28
N CYS A 1145 -25.66 -34.72 17.93
CA CYS A 1145 -24.71 -34.23 18.90
C CYS A 1145 -25.25 -32.98 19.60
N GLU A 1146 -25.67 -33.13 20.85
CA GLU A 1146 -26.16 -32.05 21.70
C GLU A 1146 -25.05 -31.07 22.12
N LEU A 1147 -23.80 -31.51 22.20
CA LEU A 1147 -22.68 -30.69 22.67
C LEU A 1147 -21.34 -31.13 22.04
N VAL A 1148 -20.71 -30.22 21.29
CA VAL A 1148 -19.29 -30.32 20.93
C VAL A 1148 -18.44 -29.56 21.94
N VAL A 1149 -17.31 -30.13 22.35
CA VAL A 1149 -16.33 -29.47 23.25
C VAL A 1149 -14.94 -29.54 22.62
N LEU A 1150 -14.29 -28.38 22.46
CA LEU A 1150 -12.90 -28.25 22.05
C LEU A 1150 -12.09 -27.67 23.22
N SER A 1151 -11.40 -28.52 23.99
CA SER A 1151 -10.85 -28.13 25.30
C SER A 1151 -9.44 -27.54 25.29
N ALA A 1152 -8.73 -27.58 24.15
CA ALA A 1152 -7.37 -27.03 23.98
C ALA A 1152 -7.17 -26.21 22.69
N CYS A 1153 -8.21 -25.50 22.23
CA CYS A 1153 -8.09 -24.56 21.11
C CYS A 1153 -7.49 -23.21 21.53
N GLN A 1154 -6.80 -22.56 20.59
CA GLN A 1154 -6.15 -21.27 20.77
C GLN A 1154 -6.75 -20.23 19.81
N THR A 1155 -7.63 -19.37 20.33
CA THR A 1155 -8.10 -18.15 19.63
C THR A 1155 -7.20 -16.97 20.01
N GLY A 1156 -5.95 -17.07 19.57
CA GLY A 1156 -4.86 -16.18 20.00
C GLY A 1156 -5.04 -14.71 19.61
N LEU A 1157 -4.52 -13.84 20.47
CA LEU A 1157 -3.85 -12.63 19.98
C LEU A 1157 -2.37 -13.01 19.78
N PRO A 1158 -1.80 -12.83 18.58
CA PRO A 1158 -0.34 -12.87 18.43
C PRO A 1158 0.28 -11.71 19.24
N PRO A 1159 1.54 -11.79 19.67
CA PRO A 1159 2.16 -10.71 20.44
C PRO A 1159 2.38 -9.42 19.62
N GLU A 1160 2.38 -9.49 18.29
CA GLU A 1160 2.53 -8.36 17.37
C GLU A 1160 1.23 -7.55 17.18
N VAL A 1161 0.46 -7.27 18.23
CA VAL A 1161 -0.71 -6.37 18.13
C VAL A 1161 -0.24 -4.91 17.99
N THR A 1162 0.09 -4.54 16.76
CA THR A 1162 0.09 -3.16 16.27
C THR A 1162 -1.35 -2.58 16.32
N GLN A 1163 -1.53 -1.34 15.90
CA GLN A 1163 -2.78 -0.60 16.15
C GLN A 1163 -3.99 -1.13 15.35
N GLU A 1164 -3.75 -2.00 14.36
CA GLU A 1164 -4.77 -2.72 13.61
C GLU A 1164 -5.16 -4.04 14.27
N LEU A 1165 -6.06 -3.93 15.27
CA LEU A 1165 -6.95 -5.05 15.54
C LEU A 1165 -7.94 -5.13 14.37
N VAL A 1166 -7.59 -5.96 13.38
CA VAL A 1166 -8.38 -6.28 12.17
C VAL A 1166 -9.86 -6.49 12.52
N LEU A 1167 -10.75 -6.10 11.60
CA LEU A 1167 -12.21 -6.06 11.80
C LEU A 1167 -12.73 -7.29 12.56
N GLY A 1168 -13.34 -7.09 13.73
CA GLY A 1168 -13.90 -8.17 14.56
C GLY A 1168 -15.21 -8.76 14.01
N ASP A 1169 -15.39 -8.67 12.69
CA ASP A 1169 -16.37 -9.41 11.89
C ASP A 1169 -15.96 -10.89 11.71
N GLU A 1170 -14.81 -11.29 12.28
CA GLU A 1170 -14.35 -12.63 12.63
C GLU A 1170 -15.36 -13.38 13.54
N LEU A 1171 -16.55 -13.71 13.02
CA LEU A 1171 -17.66 -14.28 13.79
C LEU A 1171 -17.49 -15.79 14.08
N GLN A 1172 -16.28 -16.16 14.50
CA GLN A 1172 -15.78 -17.50 14.85
C GLN A 1172 -16.23 -18.60 13.90
N GLY A 1173 -15.52 -18.74 12.78
CA GLY A 1173 -15.74 -19.79 11.77
C GLY A 1173 -15.87 -21.19 12.37
N LEU A 1174 -15.07 -21.55 13.40
CA LEU A 1174 -15.24 -22.81 14.16
C LEU A 1174 -16.60 -22.92 14.87
N SER A 1175 -17.03 -21.89 15.61
CA SER A 1175 -18.30 -21.93 16.35
C SER A 1175 -19.50 -22.00 15.40
N GLN A 1176 -19.45 -21.20 14.33
CA GLN A 1176 -20.50 -21.09 13.34
C GLN A 1176 -20.56 -22.35 12.47
N ALA A 1177 -19.41 -22.93 12.10
CA ALA A 1177 -19.38 -24.17 11.34
C ALA A 1177 -19.95 -25.36 12.13
N LEU A 1178 -19.67 -25.46 13.43
CA LEU A 1178 -20.27 -26.48 14.29
C LEU A 1178 -21.81 -26.33 14.37
N PHE A 1179 -22.32 -25.11 14.45
CA PHE A 1179 -23.77 -24.85 14.40
C PHE A 1179 -24.39 -25.22 13.04
N VAL A 1180 -23.72 -24.88 11.94
CA VAL A 1180 -24.17 -25.23 10.58
C VAL A 1180 -24.10 -26.75 10.31
N ALA A 1181 -23.11 -27.43 10.89
CA ALA A 1181 -23.05 -28.89 10.92
C ALA A 1181 -24.23 -29.52 11.69
N GLY A 1182 -24.79 -28.78 12.66
CA GLY A 1182 -26.05 -29.11 13.32
C GLY A 1182 -26.02 -29.25 14.83
N THR A 1183 -24.90 -28.98 15.52
CA THR A 1183 -24.88 -29.10 17.01
C THR A 1183 -25.59 -27.91 17.69
N PRO A 1184 -26.45 -28.13 18.70
CA PRO A 1184 -27.09 -27.05 19.45
C PRO A 1184 -26.16 -26.25 20.39
N SER A 1185 -24.99 -26.79 20.73
CA SER A 1185 -24.09 -26.21 21.73
C SER A 1185 -22.63 -26.51 21.40
N ALA A 1186 -21.75 -25.51 21.51
CA ALA A 1186 -20.30 -25.67 21.36
C ALA A 1186 -19.57 -25.05 22.56
N LEU A 1187 -18.64 -25.75 23.19
CA LEU A 1187 -17.77 -25.22 24.24
C LEU A 1187 -16.37 -25.01 23.68
N LEU A 1188 -15.93 -23.75 23.63
CA LEU A 1188 -14.69 -23.30 23.00
C LEU A 1188 -13.77 -22.59 24.02
N THR A 1189 -12.52 -22.34 23.61
CA THR A 1189 -11.44 -21.81 24.45
C THR A 1189 -10.87 -20.51 23.87
N LEU A 1190 -10.87 -19.43 24.68
CA LEU A 1190 -10.44 -18.08 24.30
C LEU A 1190 -8.91 -17.84 24.27
N TRP A 1191 -8.11 -18.78 24.79
CA TRP A 1191 -6.64 -18.81 24.75
C TRP A 1191 -6.14 -20.17 25.27
N ASN A 1192 -4.85 -20.46 25.12
CA ASN A 1192 -4.24 -21.70 25.60
C ASN A 1192 -4.25 -21.80 27.13
N VAL A 1193 -4.81 -22.89 27.67
CA VAL A 1193 -5.07 -23.10 29.10
C VAL A 1193 -4.15 -24.20 29.63
N ASN A 1194 -3.69 -24.07 30.88
CA ASN A 1194 -2.99 -25.17 31.55
C ASN A 1194 -3.90 -26.42 31.63
N ASP A 1195 -3.50 -27.47 30.92
CA ASP A 1195 -4.22 -28.74 30.76
C ASP A 1195 -4.58 -29.44 32.09
N GLN A 1196 -3.70 -29.39 33.09
CA GLN A 1196 -4.00 -29.90 34.44
C GLN A 1196 -5.23 -29.19 35.06
N SER A 1197 -5.44 -27.90 34.78
CA SER A 1197 -6.63 -27.15 35.19
C SER A 1197 -7.85 -27.42 34.29
N THR A 1198 -7.65 -27.54 32.98
CA THR A 1198 -8.68 -27.94 31.99
C THR A 1198 -9.34 -29.25 32.39
N ARG A 1199 -8.55 -30.28 32.71
CA ARG A 1199 -9.06 -31.59 33.14
C ARG A 1199 -9.99 -31.48 34.34
N GLN A 1200 -9.59 -30.71 35.37
CA GLN A 1200 -10.39 -30.52 36.57
C GLN A 1200 -11.69 -29.76 36.29
N LEU A 1201 -11.68 -28.80 35.35
CA LEU A 1201 -12.86 -28.08 34.89
C LEU A 1201 -13.80 -28.99 34.10
N MET A 1202 -13.28 -29.73 33.12
CA MET A 1202 -14.08 -30.62 32.26
C MET A 1202 -14.66 -31.81 33.05
N GLU A 1203 -13.85 -32.51 33.84
CA GLU A 1203 -14.35 -33.55 34.75
C GLU A 1203 -15.47 -33.02 35.66
N LYS A 1204 -15.33 -31.79 36.18
CA LYS A 1204 -16.34 -31.19 37.05
C LYS A 1204 -17.60 -30.78 36.29
N MET A 1205 -17.47 -30.23 35.08
CA MET A 1205 -18.59 -29.87 34.22
C MET A 1205 -19.40 -31.12 33.85
N TYR A 1206 -18.75 -32.16 33.33
CA TYR A 1206 -19.46 -33.40 32.95
C TYR A 1206 -20.10 -34.10 34.15
N LYS A 1207 -19.50 -34.07 35.34
CA LYS A 1207 -20.12 -34.60 36.57
C LYS A 1207 -21.37 -33.83 37.02
N GLU A 1208 -21.47 -32.53 36.73
CA GLU A 1208 -22.72 -31.77 36.94
C GLU A 1208 -23.72 -32.03 35.81
N LEU A 1209 -23.28 -32.04 34.54
CA LEU A 1209 -24.11 -32.27 33.35
C LEU A 1209 -24.81 -33.63 33.39
N MET A 1210 -24.07 -34.72 33.66
CA MET A 1210 -24.60 -36.07 33.89
C MET A 1210 -25.48 -36.17 35.15
N GLY A 1211 -25.44 -35.16 36.03
CA GLY A 1211 -26.37 -34.99 37.14
C GLY A 1211 -27.69 -34.28 36.79
N GLY A 1212 -27.92 -33.98 35.51
CA GLY A 1212 -29.11 -33.25 35.04
C GLY A 1212 -29.01 -31.72 35.26
N VAL A 1213 -27.80 -31.16 35.31
CA VAL A 1213 -27.58 -29.72 35.44
C VAL A 1213 -27.41 -29.10 34.04
N PRO A 1214 -28.19 -28.05 33.69
CA PRO A 1214 -28.08 -27.34 32.42
C PRO A 1214 -26.67 -26.93 32.02
N LYS A 1215 -26.31 -27.03 30.73
CA LYS A 1215 -24.94 -26.85 30.22
C LYS A 1215 -24.24 -25.59 30.75
N GLY A 1216 -24.92 -24.43 30.70
CA GLY A 1216 -24.36 -23.16 31.17
C GLY A 1216 -24.19 -23.05 32.69
N GLU A 1217 -25.02 -23.74 33.46
CA GLU A 1217 -24.88 -23.81 34.93
C GLU A 1217 -23.85 -24.88 35.35
N ALA A 1218 -23.71 -25.97 34.60
CA ALA A 1218 -22.67 -26.98 34.79
C ALA A 1218 -21.27 -26.38 34.56
N LEU A 1219 -21.07 -25.64 33.47
CA LEU A 1219 -19.83 -24.90 33.19
C LEU A 1219 -19.54 -23.87 34.30
N ARG A 1220 -20.51 -23.03 34.64
CA ARG A 1220 -20.41 -22.04 35.72
C ARG A 1220 -20.01 -22.70 37.05
N ARG A 1221 -20.57 -23.86 37.41
CA ARG A 1221 -20.20 -24.59 38.63
C ARG A 1221 -18.77 -25.13 38.59
N ALA A 1222 -18.27 -25.52 37.43
CA ALA A 1222 -16.88 -25.92 37.26
C ALA A 1222 -15.92 -24.72 37.41
N GLN A 1223 -16.22 -23.60 36.74
CA GLN A 1223 -15.48 -22.34 36.88
C GLN A 1223 -15.46 -21.83 38.33
N LEU A 1224 -16.62 -21.82 39.00
CA LEU A 1224 -16.74 -21.48 40.42
C LEU A 1224 -16.03 -22.48 41.36
N SER A 1225 -15.73 -23.70 40.89
CA SER A 1225 -14.93 -24.68 41.63
C SER A 1225 -13.44 -24.34 41.55
N LEU A 1226 -12.92 -24.00 40.36
CA LEU A 1226 -11.54 -23.53 40.21
C LEU A 1226 -11.30 -22.18 40.89
N LEU A 1227 -12.23 -21.23 40.78
CA LEU A 1227 -12.19 -19.94 41.47
C LEU A 1227 -12.09 -20.05 43.01
N ARG A 1228 -12.52 -21.18 43.59
CA ARG A 1228 -12.42 -21.49 45.03
C ARG A 1228 -11.15 -22.25 45.39
N ASN A 1229 -10.46 -22.86 44.43
CA ASN A 1229 -9.15 -23.47 44.63
C ASN A 1229 -8.09 -22.36 44.74
N THR A 1230 -7.19 -22.45 45.71
CA THR A 1230 -6.14 -21.43 45.92
C THR A 1230 -5.14 -21.35 44.77
N MET A 1231 -4.89 -22.44 44.04
CA MET A 1231 -3.97 -22.45 42.89
C MET A 1231 -4.63 -21.91 41.61
N TYR A 1232 -5.89 -22.27 41.36
CA TYR A 1232 -6.60 -21.95 40.12
C TYR A 1232 -7.54 -20.74 40.21
N ARG A 1233 -7.32 -19.86 41.20
CA ARG A 1233 -8.18 -18.68 41.44
C ARG A 1233 -8.07 -17.61 40.35
N HIS A 1234 -6.95 -17.56 39.63
CA HIS A 1234 -6.71 -16.59 38.57
C HIS A 1234 -7.65 -16.83 37.37
N PRO A 1235 -8.21 -15.78 36.72
CA PRO A 1235 -9.10 -15.95 35.56
C PRO A 1235 -8.51 -16.82 34.46
N TYR A 1236 -7.18 -16.77 34.24
CA TYR A 1236 -6.44 -17.64 33.31
C TYR A 1236 -6.90 -19.11 33.28
N PHE A 1237 -7.18 -19.71 34.44
CA PHE A 1237 -7.49 -21.14 34.55
C PHE A 1237 -8.97 -21.50 34.31
N TRP A 1238 -9.89 -20.53 34.23
CA TRP A 1238 -11.34 -20.81 34.18
C TRP A 1238 -12.17 -19.88 33.29
N ALA A 1239 -11.68 -18.66 33.03
CA ALA A 1239 -12.32 -17.69 32.16
C ALA A 1239 -12.28 -17.97 30.64
N PRO A 1240 -11.33 -18.76 30.06
CA PRO A 1240 -11.31 -18.93 28.60
C PRO A 1240 -12.42 -19.84 28.08
N PHE A 1241 -13.06 -20.65 28.92
CA PHE A 1241 -14.10 -21.59 28.51
C PHE A 1241 -15.43 -20.87 28.27
N VAL A 1242 -15.84 -20.80 27.01
CA VAL A 1242 -17.07 -20.13 26.56
C VAL A 1242 -18.02 -21.11 25.90
N LEU A 1243 -19.23 -21.23 26.48
CA LEU A 1243 -20.32 -22.02 25.91
C LEU A 1243 -21.08 -21.16 24.90
N TYR A 1244 -21.01 -21.51 23.62
CA TYR A 1244 -21.85 -21.00 22.56
C TYR A 1244 -23.13 -21.84 22.43
N GLY A 1245 -24.25 -21.17 22.13
CA GLY A 1245 -25.50 -21.81 21.72
C GLY A 1245 -26.47 -22.05 22.88
N VAL A 1246 -27.22 -23.16 22.80
CA VAL A 1246 -28.21 -23.54 23.82
C VAL A 1246 -27.51 -23.89 25.13
N TRP A 1247 -27.92 -23.21 26.19
CA TRP A 1247 -27.34 -23.30 27.54
C TRP A 1247 -28.06 -24.25 28.50
N ARG A 1248 -29.17 -24.84 28.05
CA ARG A 1248 -30.11 -25.60 28.88
C ARG A 1248 -29.67 -27.03 29.15
#